data_AF-A0A9D5YWW2-F1
#
_entry.id   AF-A0A9D5YWW2-F1
#
_cell.length_a   1.000
_cell.length_b   1.000
_cell.length_c   1.000
_cell.angle_alpha   90.00
_cell.angle_beta   90.00
_cell.angle_gamma   90.00
#
_symmetry.space_group_name_H-M   'P 1'
#
loop_
_entity.id
_entity.type
_entity.pdbx_description
1 polymer ?
#
loop_
_entity_poly.entity_id
_entity_poly.type
_entity_poly.pdbx_seq_one_letter_code
_entity_poly.pdbx_strand_id
1 'polypeptide(L)'
;MAVAWLAALTPSAGALASILRTPDSFTLRNEHISLTLREVEGRIELTQLVSGETGREYDLSGCGPRIHLRGGRVLTLADFLRSIGEERMDYTDRQKGFAFSLVNTDADMELYLVFELGHEDRFIRHTVQVSSSTSEEEFWVERVDLFAGPLGDKHDGGGMGQPLWIDDSLFVGAESPAAYNVVQDGSVYLSVYHDKKVNRERDFTWTVGRVVFGAAPAGAARETFVEHYVPRMRSAAPPLVIYNTKYDLAGAEVNPASVAGRLRALSAAIASGSGVALAGAVLEEDWGERNSLLGFNLGRFPGGTGSVRSLPQMTAYDFGLGLSLSGGRTNVAWAREQGYEADRNGRYLLMNGPRYHEDVKARLEAMGRAEDIIFVKHLDLQFASQLGEDGRNVGASEGFGSNFTAFTELVEAMRGARTSHQWYAAPAWDSPWWVRIVDGVGIAGRRDKPLQDWRQPAVLARDAALTAAGGELHDFLVNTRMYTTLPLVVSDEIVASARSGLGATDEALERWSDCVLLALARGSRITELSVDASLLGPAQAVVLGRMLAWADVQREFLSKARWYGGDPRRGELYGFVVAGIDQALVVLRNPTLYPVAHEISMEELFGSGPGRLWAWVAYPYQQKLHDRLNRSQSVGLTVNGLETVAVEIESAVTARERADLSAFWDVPVEATTYLQVGSRGVVVARPVTSVSAELKVETDPLTQVAELGVLLSGSERASREYRVHARINGASVAVGRELSGPGWQMLCFPLAPGEADARVWLEENATVAERRTRSFSVWGLVSGVPDFVTPSLAIKTLADARRLPVIHYPGHRNVTPIVAETALPQSVYRASELEGEAVLRRARAARILMQVFGSDAGSLADKRVLLNGKLVGPLPPNQEPVDSWQSVTLSVPAELLPEIGARNRLVIENPAGDYFKVKDIALMIDAGVDSWRGSEMVRTVYSSAEDWPHREGTVFSGRSPEIELVFRLRRGR
;
A
#
# COMPACT_ATOMS: atom_id res chain seq x y z
N MET A 1 57.66 -7.67 0.76
CA MET A 1 56.83 -8.85 1.10
C MET A 1 55.39 -8.50 1.47
N ALA A 2 55.12 -7.44 2.24
CA ALA A 2 53.76 -7.06 2.67
C ALA A 2 52.66 -7.06 1.58
N VAL A 3 52.97 -6.56 0.38
CA VAL A 3 52.01 -6.46 -0.75
C VAL A 3 51.42 -7.80 -1.19
N ALA A 4 52.11 -8.92 -0.95
CA ALA A 4 51.66 -10.25 -1.38
C ALA A 4 50.56 -10.87 -0.48
N TRP A 5 50.36 -10.36 0.74
CA TRP A 5 49.31 -10.84 1.65
C TRP A 5 47.96 -10.15 1.42
N LEU A 6 47.96 -8.84 1.12
CA LEU A 6 46.73 -8.06 0.87
C LEU A 6 45.90 -8.64 -0.28
N ALA A 7 46.55 -9.03 -1.38
CA ALA A 7 45.89 -9.66 -2.54
C ALA A 7 45.28 -11.05 -2.24
N ALA A 8 45.55 -11.64 -1.08
CA ALA A 8 44.96 -12.91 -0.65
C ALA A 8 43.72 -12.74 0.23
N LEU A 9 43.43 -11.54 0.75
CA LEU A 9 42.30 -11.26 1.64
C LEU A 9 41.04 -10.83 0.88
N THR A 10 41.19 -9.97 -0.14
CA THR A 10 40.10 -9.60 -1.06
C THR A 10 39.47 -10.84 -1.71
N PRO A 11 38.13 -11.01 -1.67
CA PRO A 11 37.49 -12.12 -2.37
C PRO A 11 37.63 -12.03 -3.90
N SER A 12 37.61 -13.19 -4.56
CA SER A 12 37.46 -13.30 -6.01
C SER A 12 35.99 -13.59 -6.37
N ALA A 13 35.47 -12.97 -7.43
CA ALA A 13 34.12 -13.25 -7.92
C ALA A 13 33.90 -14.75 -8.19
N GLY A 14 32.72 -15.26 -7.84
CA GLY A 14 32.36 -16.68 -7.89
C GLY A 14 33.01 -17.56 -6.80
N ALA A 15 33.66 -16.98 -5.78
CA ALA A 15 34.25 -17.75 -4.68
C ALA A 15 33.20 -18.27 -3.69
N LEU A 16 33.01 -19.59 -3.69
CA LEU A 16 32.26 -20.30 -2.65
C LEU A 16 32.83 -20.04 -1.25
N ALA A 17 31.99 -20.17 -0.23
CA ALA A 17 32.43 -20.00 1.16
C ALA A 17 33.57 -20.99 1.50
N SER A 18 34.59 -20.46 2.16
CA SER A 18 35.86 -21.15 2.45
C SER A 18 36.42 -20.70 3.80
N ILE A 19 37.23 -21.57 4.42
CA ILE A 19 38.01 -21.27 5.63
C ILE A 19 39.48 -21.24 5.23
N LEU A 20 40.15 -20.10 5.47
CA LEU A 20 41.61 -20.03 5.46
C LEU A 20 42.12 -20.11 6.90
N ARG A 21 43.18 -20.89 7.11
CA ARG A 21 43.85 -21.04 8.40
C ARG A 21 45.36 -20.84 8.25
N THR A 22 45.94 -20.09 9.17
CA THR A 22 47.38 -19.98 9.40
C THR A 22 47.67 -20.44 10.84
N PRO A 23 48.93 -20.48 11.31
CA PRO A 23 49.22 -20.84 12.71
C PRO A 23 48.48 -19.95 13.72
N ASP A 24 48.46 -18.64 13.47
CA ASP A 24 47.88 -17.63 14.37
C ASP A 24 46.48 -17.14 13.95
N SER A 25 45.93 -17.51 12.79
CA SER A 25 44.74 -16.81 12.24
C SER A 25 43.75 -17.70 11.50
N PHE A 26 42.50 -17.26 11.53
CA PHE A 26 41.33 -17.92 10.94
C PHE A 26 40.59 -16.88 10.09
N THR A 27 40.14 -17.25 8.90
CA THR A 27 39.34 -16.36 8.04
C THR A 27 38.23 -17.12 7.36
N LEU A 28 36.99 -16.71 7.59
CA LEU A 28 35.79 -17.21 6.93
C LEU A 28 35.41 -16.25 5.81
N ARG A 29 35.28 -16.73 4.56
CA ARG A 29 35.01 -15.84 3.41
C ARG A 29 34.29 -16.51 2.23
N ASN A 30 33.51 -15.73 1.50
CA ASN A 30 33.02 -16.00 0.14
C ASN A 30 33.24 -14.74 -0.72
N GLU A 31 32.66 -14.66 -1.93
CA GLU A 31 32.80 -13.48 -2.79
C GLU A 31 32.22 -12.17 -2.22
N HIS A 32 31.23 -12.26 -1.33
CA HIS A 32 30.51 -11.09 -0.80
C HIS A 32 31.12 -10.50 0.47
N ILE A 33 31.69 -11.34 1.34
CA ILE A 33 32.12 -10.93 2.68
C ILE A 33 33.24 -11.83 3.22
N SER A 34 34.14 -11.25 4.03
CA SER A 34 35.10 -12.00 4.85
C SER A 34 35.19 -11.48 6.29
N LEU A 35 35.44 -12.40 7.23
CA LEU A 35 35.74 -12.11 8.64
C LEU A 35 37.04 -12.82 9.03
N THR A 36 37.98 -12.08 9.59
CA THR A 36 39.25 -12.59 10.13
C THR A 36 39.30 -12.47 11.64
N LEU A 37 39.81 -13.52 12.28
CA LEU A 37 40.16 -13.58 13.70
C LEU A 37 41.60 -14.03 13.88
N ARG A 38 42.21 -13.66 15.01
CA ARG A 38 43.53 -14.09 15.43
C ARG A 38 43.47 -14.87 16.74
N GLU A 39 44.38 -15.80 16.92
CA GLU A 39 44.73 -16.40 18.21
C GLU A 39 46.07 -15.85 18.70
N VAL A 40 46.11 -15.33 19.92
CA VAL A 40 47.31 -14.74 20.55
C VAL A 40 47.39 -15.23 22.00
N GLU A 41 48.43 -16.00 22.33
CA GLU A 41 48.64 -16.58 23.68
C GLU A 41 47.40 -17.35 24.21
N GLY A 42 46.66 -18.00 23.30
CA GLY A 42 45.42 -18.73 23.60
C GLY A 42 44.17 -17.87 23.75
N ARG A 43 44.25 -16.55 23.55
CA ARG A 43 43.11 -15.63 23.46
C ARG A 43 42.64 -15.52 22.01
N ILE A 44 41.34 -15.39 21.77
CA ILE A 44 40.77 -15.13 20.44
C ILE A 44 40.44 -13.65 20.31
N GLU A 45 40.84 -13.03 19.20
CA GLU A 45 40.58 -11.63 18.87
C GLU A 45 39.90 -11.53 17.50
N LEU A 46 38.83 -10.75 17.39
CA LEU A 46 38.32 -10.33 16.08
C LEU A 46 39.27 -9.24 15.56
N THR A 47 39.62 -9.26 14.27
CA THR A 47 40.58 -8.28 13.71
C THR A 47 40.06 -7.52 12.51
N GLN A 48 39.35 -8.16 11.57
CA GLN A 48 38.94 -7.49 10.33
C GLN A 48 37.64 -8.07 9.76
N LEU A 49 36.77 -7.19 9.26
CA LEU A 49 35.69 -7.53 8.33
C LEU A 49 35.96 -6.86 6.98
N VAL A 50 35.69 -7.53 5.86
CA VAL A 50 35.80 -6.92 4.52
C VAL A 50 34.52 -7.15 3.72
N SER A 51 33.98 -6.07 3.13
CA SER A 51 32.86 -6.10 2.20
C SER A 51 33.38 -6.34 0.78
N GLY A 52 33.10 -7.51 0.20
CA GLY A 52 33.43 -7.83 -1.19
C GLY A 52 32.65 -6.97 -2.20
N GLU A 53 31.46 -6.52 -1.84
CA GLU A 53 30.60 -5.62 -2.64
C GLU A 53 31.21 -4.22 -2.86
N THR A 54 32.17 -3.80 -2.04
CA THR A 54 32.74 -2.43 -2.05
C THR A 54 34.27 -2.37 -1.93
N GLY A 55 34.92 -3.47 -1.54
CA GLY A 55 36.32 -3.48 -1.10
C GLY A 55 36.56 -2.80 0.26
N ARG A 56 35.52 -2.39 0.98
CA ARG A 56 35.68 -1.68 2.27
C ARG A 56 36.10 -2.64 3.38
N GLU A 57 37.22 -2.33 4.01
CA GLU A 57 37.71 -2.96 5.22
C GLU A 57 37.14 -2.25 6.48
N TYR A 58 36.90 -3.01 7.53
CA TYR A 58 36.52 -2.53 8.86
C TYR A 58 37.44 -3.19 9.89
N ASP A 59 38.11 -2.38 10.71
CA ASP A 59 38.89 -2.86 11.86
C ASP A 59 37.95 -3.35 12.97
N LEU A 60 38.21 -4.54 13.51
CA LEU A 60 37.48 -5.13 14.64
C LEU A 60 38.36 -5.29 15.89
N SER A 61 39.58 -4.73 15.90
CA SER A 61 40.52 -4.86 17.01
C SER A 61 39.92 -4.38 18.34
N GLY A 62 39.89 -5.26 19.34
CA GLY A 62 39.25 -5.00 20.63
C GLY A 62 37.72 -5.10 20.65
N CYS A 63 37.09 -5.49 19.54
CA CYS A 63 35.67 -5.83 19.50
C CYS A 63 35.44 -7.28 19.93
N GLY A 64 34.29 -7.53 20.54
CA GLY A 64 33.86 -8.87 20.93
C GLY A 64 32.61 -8.85 21.80
N PRO A 65 32.13 -10.02 22.26
CA PRO A 65 31.05 -10.08 23.23
C PRO A 65 31.48 -9.54 24.60
N ARG A 66 30.50 -9.06 25.38
CA ARG A 66 30.65 -8.67 26.80
C ARG A 66 29.51 -9.24 27.62
N ILE A 67 29.83 -9.99 28.66
CA ILE A 67 28.86 -10.67 29.54
C ILE A 67 28.79 -9.88 30.85
N HIS A 68 27.63 -9.31 31.15
CA HIS A 68 27.35 -8.53 32.35
C HIS A 68 26.69 -9.43 33.38
N LEU A 69 27.40 -9.69 34.47
CA LEU A 69 26.98 -10.54 35.57
C LEU A 69 26.40 -9.73 36.73
N ARG A 70 25.42 -10.31 37.42
CA ARG A 70 24.81 -9.75 38.63
C ARG A 70 25.88 -9.34 39.65
N GLY A 71 25.75 -8.12 40.17
CA GLY A 71 26.76 -7.49 41.01
C GLY A 71 27.77 -6.62 40.24
N GLY A 72 27.63 -6.49 38.91
CA GLY A 72 28.37 -5.51 38.11
C GLY A 72 29.75 -6.00 37.60
N ARG A 73 30.06 -7.29 37.71
CA ARG A 73 31.23 -7.88 37.05
C ARG A 73 30.93 -8.00 35.56
N VAL A 74 31.79 -7.43 34.71
CA VAL A 74 31.70 -7.57 33.26
C VAL A 74 32.90 -8.39 32.78
N LEU A 75 32.63 -9.46 32.02
CA LEU A 75 33.65 -10.23 31.31
C LEU A 75 33.66 -9.82 29.83
N THR A 76 34.84 -9.67 29.26
CA THR A 76 35.07 -9.39 27.84
C THR A 76 35.73 -10.60 27.17
N LEU A 77 35.78 -10.61 25.83
CA LEU A 77 36.48 -11.67 25.09
C LEU A 77 37.94 -11.86 25.53
N ALA A 78 38.62 -10.80 25.95
CA ALA A 78 40.01 -10.84 26.43
C ALA A 78 40.17 -11.50 27.82
N ASP A 79 39.07 -11.81 28.51
CA ASP A 79 39.10 -12.49 29.82
C ASP A 79 39.02 -14.03 29.68
N PHE A 80 38.84 -14.58 28.48
CA PHE A 80 38.74 -16.02 28.25
C PHE A 80 39.98 -16.59 27.55
N LEU A 81 40.33 -17.84 27.86
CA LEU A 81 41.37 -18.62 27.18
C LEU A 81 40.75 -19.80 26.43
N ARG A 82 41.29 -20.11 25.25
CA ARG A 82 40.87 -21.22 24.40
C ARG A 82 41.04 -22.58 25.10
N SER A 83 40.00 -23.39 25.07
CA SER A 83 40.04 -24.78 25.56
C SER A 83 40.81 -25.69 24.60
N ILE A 84 41.57 -26.65 25.15
CA ILE A 84 42.35 -27.63 24.39
C ILE A 84 41.44 -28.84 24.07
N GLY A 85 40.55 -28.65 23.10
CA GLY A 85 39.54 -29.64 22.68
C GLY A 85 39.13 -29.52 21.20
N GLU A 86 38.29 -30.44 20.72
CA GLU A 86 37.95 -30.55 19.28
C GLU A 86 37.31 -29.29 18.69
N GLU A 87 37.99 -28.76 17.68
CA GLU A 87 37.56 -27.63 16.86
C GLU A 87 36.71 -28.16 15.70
N ARG A 88 35.39 -28.32 15.92
CA ARG A 88 34.47 -28.71 14.84
C ARG A 88 34.48 -27.66 13.73
N MET A 89 34.93 -28.08 12.55
CA MET A 89 34.87 -27.33 11.30
C MET A 89 34.13 -28.15 10.24
N ASP A 90 33.58 -27.45 9.25
CA ASP A 90 32.65 -27.94 8.22
C ASP A 90 31.30 -28.46 8.75
N TYR A 91 30.26 -27.63 8.55
CA TYR A 91 28.88 -27.95 8.87
C TYR A 91 28.17 -28.68 7.71
N THR A 92 28.35 -28.23 6.46
CA THR A 92 27.81 -28.89 5.26
C THR A 92 28.65 -28.58 4.00
N ASP A 93 28.32 -29.25 2.88
CA ASP A 93 28.83 -28.94 1.53
C ASP A 93 28.41 -27.56 0.98
N ARG A 94 27.55 -26.80 1.68
CA ARG A 94 27.03 -25.48 1.22
C ARG A 94 27.30 -24.33 2.19
N GLN A 95 27.83 -24.64 3.37
CA GLN A 95 27.99 -23.70 4.48
C GLN A 95 29.28 -24.02 5.23
N LYS A 96 30.13 -23.00 5.37
CA LYS A 96 31.39 -23.07 6.12
C LYS A 96 31.28 -22.32 7.43
N GLY A 97 32.09 -22.75 8.39
CA GLY A 97 32.08 -22.18 9.73
C GLY A 97 33.05 -22.88 10.66
N PHE A 98 33.33 -22.22 11.78
CA PHE A 98 34.18 -22.71 12.85
C PHE A 98 33.61 -22.29 14.22
N ALA A 99 33.95 -23.06 15.25
CA ALA A 99 33.56 -22.80 16.63
C ALA A 99 34.79 -22.72 17.54
N PHE A 100 34.80 -21.76 18.46
CA PHE A 100 35.76 -21.68 19.55
C PHE A 100 35.06 -21.96 20.89
N SER A 101 35.65 -22.86 21.68
CA SER A 101 35.31 -23.05 23.09
C SER A 101 36.36 -22.32 23.93
N LEU A 102 35.90 -21.36 24.73
CA LEU A 102 36.73 -20.48 25.54
C LEU A 102 36.32 -20.60 27.02
N VAL A 103 37.25 -20.45 27.96
CA VAL A 103 37.03 -20.66 29.40
C VAL A 103 37.55 -19.47 30.19
N ASN A 104 36.76 -19.02 31.17
CA ASN A 104 37.21 -18.14 32.26
C ASN A 104 37.10 -18.92 33.57
N THR A 105 38.25 -19.33 34.12
CA THR A 105 38.35 -20.09 35.38
C THR A 105 37.90 -19.30 36.59
N ASP A 106 38.02 -17.98 36.54
CA ASP A 106 37.77 -17.09 37.67
C ASP A 106 36.28 -16.73 37.81
N ALA A 107 35.43 -17.26 36.92
CA ALA A 107 33.98 -17.04 36.86
C ALA A 107 33.21 -18.36 36.61
N ASP A 108 33.91 -19.49 36.66
CA ASP A 108 33.41 -20.82 36.30
C ASP A 108 32.58 -20.82 35.01
N MET A 109 33.10 -20.25 33.93
CA MET A 109 32.33 -20.01 32.70
C MET A 109 32.99 -20.57 31.44
N GLU A 110 32.21 -21.28 30.63
CA GLU A 110 32.49 -21.62 29.24
C GLU A 110 31.73 -20.68 28.29
N LEU A 111 32.44 -20.11 27.32
CA LEU A 111 31.93 -19.24 26.27
C LEU A 111 32.18 -19.91 24.92
N TYR A 112 31.11 -20.15 24.16
CA TYR A 112 31.17 -20.73 22.82
C TYR A 112 30.83 -19.66 21.78
N LEU A 113 31.76 -19.44 20.84
CA LEU A 113 31.58 -18.54 19.70
C LEU A 113 31.53 -19.36 18.42
N VAL A 114 30.44 -19.26 17.67
CA VAL A 114 30.24 -20.00 16.40
C VAL A 114 30.07 -19.02 15.26
N PHE A 115 30.86 -19.18 14.19
CA PHE A 115 30.83 -18.32 13.00
C PHE A 115 30.41 -19.11 11.77
N GLU A 116 29.48 -18.57 10.98
CA GLU A 116 28.79 -19.27 9.90
C GLU A 116 28.64 -18.42 8.63
N LEU A 117 28.91 -19.00 7.45
CA LEU A 117 28.77 -18.38 6.14
C LEU A 117 28.32 -19.40 5.07
N GLY A 118 27.17 -19.16 4.44
CA GLY A 118 26.73 -19.90 3.26
C GLY A 118 27.47 -19.48 2.00
N HIS A 119 27.53 -20.35 0.98
CA HIS A 119 28.24 -20.04 -0.27
C HIS A 119 27.71 -18.76 -0.97
N GLU A 120 26.39 -18.63 -1.09
CA GLU A 120 25.69 -17.52 -1.75
C GLU A 120 25.25 -16.43 -0.75
N ASP A 121 25.76 -16.46 0.48
CA ASP A 121 25.26 -15.61 1.57
C ASP A 121 26.05 -14.30 1.60
N ARG A 122 25.36 -13.18 1.48
CA ARG A 122 25.95 -11.83 1.61
C ARG A 122 26.34 -11.46 3.05
N PHE A 123 26.27 -12.41 3.98
CA PHE A 123 26.37 -12.16 5.41
C PHE A 123 27.02 -13.31 6.18
N ILE A 124 27.68 -12.97 7.28
CA ILE A 124 28.22 -13.90 8.27
C ILE A 124 27.33 -13.83 9.51
N ARG A 125 27.00 -14.98 10.09
CA ARG A 125 26.41 -15.08 11.43
C ARG A 125 27.48 -15.36 12.48
N HIS A 126 27.30 -14.76 13.65
CA HIS A 126 28.08 -15.01 14.86
C HIS A 126 27.09 -15.39 15.99
N THR A 127 27.11 -16.64 16.43
CA THR A 127 26.29 -17.12 17.57
C THR A 127 27.13 -17.12 18.84
N VAL A 128 26.56 -16.58 19.92
CA VAL A 128 27.16 -16.59 21.27
C VAL A 128 26.37 -17.53 22.17
N GLN A 129 27.07 -18.46 22.82
CA GLN A 129 26.49 -19.40 23.78
C GLN A 129 27.32 -19.42 25.08
N VAL A 130 26.68 -19.67 26.21
CA VAL A 130 27.29 -19.68 27.55
C VAL A 130 26.92 -20.97 28.28
N SER A 131 27.86 -21.49 29.07
CA SER A 131 27.64 -22.57 30.05
C SER A 131 28.48 -22.30 31.30
N SER A 132 28.18 -22.98 32.41
CA SER A 132 29.06 -22.99 33.60
C SER A 132 30.10 -24.10 33.44
N SER A 133 31.38 -23.85 33.74
CA SER A 133 32.48 -24.82 33.54
C SER A 133 32.52 -25.94 34.57
N THR A 134 31.88 -25.76 35.73
CA THR A 134 31.75 -26.77 36.78
C THR A 134 30.28 -27.10 37.06
N SER A 135 30.04 -28.15 37.84
CA SER A 135 28.68 -28.64 38.12
C SER A 135 27.96 -27.94 39.28
N GLU A 136 28.65 -27.09 40.05
CA GLU A 136 28.14 -26.58 41.35
C GLU A 136 28.02 -25.05 41.44
N GLU A 137 28.79 -24.28 40.67
CA GLU A 137 28.69 -22.81 40.63
C GLU A 137 27.57 -22.33 39.69
N GLU A 138 26.66 -21.49 40.21
CA GLU A 138 25.52 -20.91 39.48
C GLU A 138 25.62 -19.37 39.44
N PHE A 139 25.84 -18.80 38.26
CA PHE A 139 25.89 -17.35 38.05
C PHE A 139 24.63 -16.79 37.39
N TRP A 140 24.39 -15.49 37.59
CA TRP A 140 23.31 -14.73 36.92
C TRP A 140 23.91 -13.82 35.85
N VAL A 141 23.44 -13.99 34.62
CA VAL A 141 23.67 -13.07 33.50
C VAL A 141 22.49 -12.11 33.45
N GLU A 142 22.76 -10.80 33.34
CA GLU A 142 21.74 -9.74 33.28
C GLU A 142 21.67 -9.09 31.89
N ARG A 143 22.82 -8.96 31.23
CA ARG A 143 22.93 -8.50 29.83
C ARG A 143 24.09 -9.21 29.14
N VAL A 144 23.95 -9.49 27.85
CA VAL A 144 25.09 -9.80 26.98
C VAL A 144 25.09 -8.85 25.80
N ASP A 145 26.18 -8.10 25.65
CA ASP A 145 26.50 -7.46 24.39
C ASP A 145 27.07 -8.56 23.50
N LEU A 146 26.33 -8.99 22.49
CA LEU A 146 26.77 -10.05 21.56
C LEU A 146 27.89 -9.55 20.64
N PHE A 147 27.99 -8.23 20.49
CA PHE A 147 29.12 -7.48 19.94
C PHE A 147 29.16 -6.11 20.63
N ALA A 148 30.35 -5.65 21.00
CA ALA A 148 30.61 -4.30 21.50
C ALA A 148 32.00 -3.78 21.10
N GLY A 149 32.04 -2.71 20.29
CA GLY A 149 33.28 -2.05 19.87
C GLY A 149 33.10 -1.11 18.66
N PRO A 150 34.18 -0.48 18.15
CA PRO A 150 34.14 0.33 16.94
C PRO A 150 33.69 -0.48 15.71
N LEU A 151 32.91 0.14 14.82
CA LEU A 151 32.53 -0.46 13.53
C LEU A 151 32.02 0.62 12.56
N GLY A 152 32.87 0.99 11.58
CA GLY A 152 32.56 1.99 10.55
C GLY A 152 32.51 3.44 11.02
N ASP A 153 32.37 4.37 10.07
CA ASP A 153 32.42 5.82 10.32
C ASP A 153 31.02 6.45 10.48
N LYS A 154 30.00 5.84 9.87
CA LYS A 154 28.64 6.38 9.77
C LYS A 154 27.59 5.35 10.15
N HIS A 155 26.58 5.81 10.87
CA HIS A 155 25.55 4.96 11.46
C HIS A 155 24.15 5.55 11.25
N ASP A 156 23.18 4.71 10.88
CA ASP A 156 21.74 5.00 10.89
C ASP A 156 20.99 3.71 11.30
N GLY A 157 19.70 3.82 11.62
CA GLY A 157 18.90 2.73 12.17
C GLY A 157 19.16 2.51 13.66
N GLY A 158 19.07 1.26 14.09
CA GLY A 158 19.21 0.88 15.50
C GLY A 158 18.01 1.24 16.37
N GLY A 159 18.13 0.92 17.66
CA GLY A 159 17.04 0.89 18.64
C GLY A 159 16.69 -0.55 19.05
N MET A 160 15.53 -0.71 19.70
CA MET A 160 15.01 -2.03 20.08
C MET A 160 14.49 -2.78 18.83
N GLY A 161 15.01 -3.98 18.58
CA GLY A 161 14.60 -4.84 17.48
C GLY A 161 14.93 -4.30 16.07
N GLN A 162 15.68 -3.21 15.95
CA GLN A 162 16.00 -2.56 14.67
C GLN A 162 17.44 -2.87 14.21
N PRO A 163 17.68 -3.11 12.90
CA PRO A 163 19.03 -3.23 12.34
C PRO A 163 19.75 -1.87 12.28
N LEU A 164 21.08 -1.93 12.38
CA LEU A 164 22.00 -0.82 12.14
C LEU A 164 22.54 -0.87 10.70
N TRP A 165 22.65 0.31 10.10
CA TRP A 165 23.22 0.53 8.77
C TRP A 165 24.56 1.22 8.94
N ILE A 166 25.64 0.50 8.66
CA ILE A 166 27.02 0.98 8.77
C ILE A 166 27.48 1.41 7.38
N ASP A 167 27.87 2.69 7.24
CA ASP A 167 28.39 3.28 6.01
C ASP A 167 27.54 3.03 4.74
N ASP A 168 26.23 2.80 4.94
CA ASP A 168 25.22 2.37 3.95
C ASP A 168 25.68 1.24 2.99
N SER A 169 26.61 0.40 3.46
CA SER A 169 27.26 -0.69 2.70
C SER A 169 27.47 -1.96 3.55
N LEU A 170 27.09 -1.92 4.82
CA LEU A 170 27.04 -3.07 5.72
C LEU A 170 25.78 -2.97 6.61
N PHE A 171 25.06 -4.07 6.79
CA PHE A 171 23.95 -4.20 7.72
C PHE A 171 24.35 -5.07 8.92
N VAL A 172 23.97 -4.65 10.13
CA VAL A 172 24.43 -5.25 11.39
C VAL A 172 23.30 -5.31 12.41
N GLY A 173 23.22 -6.38 13.19
CA GLY A 173 22.28 -6.44 14.31
C GLY A 173 22.26 -7.78 15.03
N ALA A 174 21.80 -7.78 16.27
CA ALA A 174 21.41 -8.99 16.99
C ALA A 174 20.07 -9.54 16.47
N GLU A 175 19.99 -10.83 16.18
CA GLU A 175 18.84 -11.48 15.50
C GLU A 175 17.58 -11.65 16.38
N SER A 176 17.21 -10.67 17.22
CA SER A 176 16.06 -10.76 18.15
C SER A 176 15.26 -9.45 18.20
N PRO A 177 13.91 -9.50 18.13
CA PRO A 177 13.08 -8.31 18.35
C PRO A 177 13.27 -7.62 19.71
N ALA A 178 13.70 -8.35 20.74
CA ALA A 178 13.97 -7.80 22.08
C ALA A 178 15.43 -7.37 22.30
N ALA A 179 16.30 -7.48 21.29
CA ALA A 179 17.64 -6.92 21.36
C ALA A 179 17.62 -5.40 21.21
N TYR A 180 18.68 -4.73 21.67
CA TYR A 180 18.94 -3.31 21.49
C TYR A 180 20.22 -3.15 20.69
N ASN A 181 20.11 -2.67 19.45
CA ASN A 181 21.25 -2.42 18.58
C ASN A 181 21.48 -0.90 18.54
N VAL A 182 22.49 -0.42 19.24
CA VAL A 182 22.71 1.04 19.45
C VAL A 182 24.14 1.44 19.12
N VAL A 183 24.33 2.74 18.88
CA VAL A 183 25.65 3.35 18.74
C VAL A 183 25.82 4.37 19.86
N GLN A 184 26.88 4.21 20.64
CA GLN A 184 27.21 5.09 21.76
C GLN A 184 28.71 5.36 21.74
N ASP A 185 29.11 6.62 21.88
CA ASP A 185 30.52 7.05 21.97
C ASP A 185 31.41 6.52 20.82
N GLY A 186 30.84 6.40 19.62
CA GLY A 186 31.50 5.87 18.42
C GLY A 186 31.59 4.35 18.32
N SER A 187 31.11 3.61 19.33
CA SER A 187 31.06 2.14 19.34
C SER A 187 29.65 1.62 19.09
N VAL A 188 29.55 0.51 18.35
CA VAL A 188 28.32 -0.28 18.17
C VAL A 188 28.18 -1.25 19.35
N TYR A 189 26.96 -1.37 19.89
CA TYR A 189 26.57 -2.32 20.91
C TYR A 189 25.33 -3.09 20.46
N LEU A 190 25.41 -4.42 20.44
CA LEU A 190 24.32 -5.32 20.03
C LEU A 190 23.87 -6.15 21.25
N SER A 191 23.06 -5.54 22.12
CA SER A 191 22.76 -6.05 23.45
C SER A 191 21.48 -6.89 23.50
N VAL A 192 21.53 -8.04 24.16
CA VAL A 192 20.33 -8.77 24.63
C VAL A 192 20.28 -8.74 26.15
N TYR A 193 19.08 -8.51 26.68
CA TYR A 193 18.79 -8.46 28.11
C TYR A 193 18.06 -9.74 28.51
N HIS A 194 18.54 -10.38 29.56
CA HIS A 194 18.03 -11.65 30.08
C HIS A 194 18.19 -11.63 31.59
N ASP A 195 17.16 -11.92 32.39
CA ASP A 195 17.35 -12.17 33.83
C ASP A 195 17.45 -13.68 34.04
N LYS A 196 18.61 -14.26 33.70
CA LYS A 196 18.80 -15.73 33.69
C LYS A 196 19.93 -16.18 34.61
N LYS A 197 19.59 -17.11 35.49
CA LYS A 197 20.52 -17.96 36.24
C LYS A 197 20.95 -19.13 35.36
N VAL A 198 22.25 -19.31 35.17
CA VAL A 198 22.83 -20.40 34.38
C VAL A 198 23.25 -21.53 35.32
N ASN A 199 22.90 -22.77 34.96
CA ASN A 199 23.18 -23.97 35.77
C ASN A 199 23.53 -25.15 34.84
N ARG A 200 24.72 -25.76 34.97
CA ARG A 200 25.26 -26.75 34.02
C ARG A 200 24.39 -28.00 33.81
N GLU A 201 23.56 -28.39 34.78
CA GLU A 201 22.63 -29.52 34.64
C GLU A 201 21.44 -29.23 33.73
N ARG A 202 21.03 -27.97 33.63
CA ARG A 202 19.85 -27.52 32.85
C ARG A 202 20.23 -26.78 31.56
N ASP A 203 21.33 -26.03 31.61
CA ASP A 203 21.85 -25.17 30.56
C ASP A 203 23.19 -25.69 30.00
N PHE A 204 23.25 -26.98 29.64
CA PHE A 204 24.48 -27.62 29.13
C PHE A 204 25.18 -26.77 28.04
N THR A 205 24.40 -26.11 27.18
CA THR A 205 24.86 -24.95 26.38
C THR A 205 23.69 -24.00 26.13
N TRP A 206 23.61 -22.86 26.84
CA TRP A 206 22.58 -21.86 26.59
C TRP A 206 22.98 -20.95 25.43
N THR A 207 22.23 -20.98 24.33
CA THR A 207 22.39 -20.02 23.23
C THR A 207 21.80 -18.67 23.65
N VAL A 208 22.67 -17.67 23.85
CA VAL A 208 22.28 -16.34 24.35
C VAL A 208 21.71 -15.47 23.23
N GLY A 209 22.27 -15.58 22.03
CA GLY A 209 21.84 -14.81 20.88
C GLY A 209 22.74 -14.98 19.66
N ARG A 210 22.40 -14.26 18.59
CA ARG A 210 23.13 -14.25 17.31
C ARG A 210 23.29 -12.83 16.82
N VAL A 211 24.38 -12.56 16.13
CA VAL A 211 24.65 -11.32 15.39
C VAL A 211 24.76 -11.66 13.90
N VAL A 212 24.23 -10.79 13.04
CA VAL A 212 24.53 -10.77 11.61
C VAL A 212 25.46 -9.60 11.27
N PHE A 213 26.43 -9.84 10.40
CA PHE A 213 27.17 -8.82 9.65
C PHE A 213 26.97 -9.11 8.15
N GLY A 214 26.36 -8.20 7.40
CA GLY A 214 26.01 -8.42 6.00
C GLY A 214 26.47 -7.31 5.06
N ALA A 215 27.21 -7.66 4.03
CA ALA A 215 27.74 -6.74 3.03
C ALA A 215 26.67 -6.38 1.97
N ALA A 216 26.72 -5.14 1.51
CA ALA A 216 25.85 -4.60 0.47
C ALA A 216 26.63 -3.66 -0.47
N PRO A 217 26.14 -3.45 -1.71
CA PRO A 217 26.57 -2.34 -2.54
C PRO A 217 26.40 -1.01 -1.81
N ALA A 218 27.26 -0.03 -2.11
CA ALA A 218 27.20 1.28 -1.47
C ALA A 218 25.88 1.99 -1.78
N GLY A 219 25.12 2.34 -0.73
CA GLY A 219 23.78 2.93 -0.80
C GLY A 219 22.62 1.91 -0.79
N ALA A 220 22.91 0.61 -0.71
CA ALA A 220 21.92 -0.47 -0.87
C ALA A 220 21.76 -1.38 0.35
N ALA A 221 22.27 -1.01 1.53
CA ALA A 221 22.27 -1.88 2.71
C ALA A 221 20.87 -2.33 3.15
N ARG A 222 19.88 -1.43 3.11
CA ARG A 222 18.48 -1.69 3.45
C ARG A 222 17.79 -2.66 2.50
N GLU A 223 17.95 -2.41 1.20
CA GLU A 223 17.39 -3.24 0.14
C GLU A 223 18.01 -4.64 0.19
N THR A 224 19.34 -4.71 0.31
CA THR A 224 20.09 -5.97 0.45
C THR A 224 19.62 -6.80 1.66
N PHE A 225 19.32 -6.15 2.79
CA PHE A 225 18.76 -6.82 3.97
C PHE A 225 17.36 -7.42 3.70
N VAL A 226 16.45 -6.64 3.11
CA VAL A 226 15.07 -7.06 2.83
C VAL A 226 15.01 -8.14 1.73
N GLU A 227 15.89 -8.05 0.72
CA GLU A 227 15.92 -9.00 -0.41
C GLU A 227 16.70 -10.27 -0.13
N HIS A 228 17.91 -10.17 0.45
CA HIS A 228 18.83 -11.31 0.53
C HIS A 228 18.93 -11.95 1.92
N TYR A 229 18.51 -11.26 3.00
CA TYR A 229 18.63 -11.77 4.37
C TYR A 229 17.29 -12.12 5.01
N VAL A 230 16.25 -11.27 4.90
CA VAL A 230 14.89 -11.59 5.41
C VAL A 230 14.34 -12.91 4.84
N PRO A 231 14.49 -13.23 3.53
CA PRO A 231 14.07 -14.53 3.00
C PRO A 231 14.88 -15.74 3.49
N ARG A 232 16.04 -15.53 4.12
CA ARG A 232 16.88 -16.57 4.77
C ARG A 232 16.58 -16.73 6.26
N MET A 233 15.69 -15.91 6.82
CA MET A 233 15.18 -16.03 8.19
C MET A 233 13.76 -16.59 8.26
N ARG A 234 12.92 -16.25 7.26
CA ARG A 234 11.50 -16.59 7.28
C ARG A 234 11.23 -18.07 7.10
N SER A 235 10.13 -18.51 7.70
CA SER A 235 9.51 -19.81 7.45
C SER A 235 9.12 -20.03 5.97
N ALA A 236 9.15 -21.30 5.55
CA ALA A 236 8.71 -21.75 4.23
C ALA A 236 7.19 -22.01 4.13
N ALA A 237 6.44 -21.72 5.21
CA ALA A 237 5.01 -22.01 5.37
C ALA A 237 4.16 -21.79 4.10
N PRO A 238 3.29 -22.74 3.73
CA PRO A 238 2.37 -22.55 2.61
C PRO A 238 1.44 -21.36 2.89
N PRO A 239 1.07 -20.57 1.87
CA PRO A 239 0.09 -19.51 2.01
C PRO A 239 -1.33 -20.09 2.13
N LEU A 240 -2.22 -19.36 2.82
CA LEU A 240 -3.59 -19.81 3.13
C LEU A 240 -4.60 -18.70 2.81
N VAL A 241 -5.78 -19.11 2.34
CA VAL A 241 -6.99 -18.27 2.32
C VAL A 241 -7.91 -18.79 3.43
N ILE A 242 -8.27 -17.95 4.40
CA ILE A 242 -8.99 -18.36 5.60
C ILE A 242 -10.19 -17.45 5.88
N TYR A 243 -11.30 -18.06 6.30
CA TYR A 243 -12.39 -17.32 6.93
C TYR A 243 -11.98 -16.95 8.37
N ASN A 244 -12.19 -15.70 8.78
CA ASN A 244 -11.94 -15.26 10.15
C ASN A 244 -13.24 -14.68 10.74
N THR A 245 -13.66 -15.18 11.92
CA THR A 245 -14.88 -14.70 12.60
C THR A 245 -14.80 -13.25 13.08
N LYS A 246 -13.62 -12.63 13.07
CA LYS A 246 -13.42 -11.20 13.33
C LYS A 246 -14.41 -10.38 12.49
N TYR A 247 -15.03 -9.38 13.13
CA TYR A 247 -16.12 -8.56 12.58
C TYR A 247 -17.40 -9.29 12.13
N ASP A 248 -17.42 -10.62 11.99
CA ASP A 248 -18.63 -11.40 11.67
C ASP A 248 -19.34 -11.84 12.96
N LEU A 249 -18.85 -12.87 13.65
CA LEU A 249 -19.53 -13.49 14.79
C LEU A 249 -19.02 -12.99 16.15
N ALA A 250 -19.88 -12.88 17.16
CA ALA A 250 -19.49 -12.60 18.55
C ALA A 250 -20.28 -13.39 19.61
N GLY A 251 -19.68 -13.55 20.79
CA GLY A 251 -20.33 -14.12 21.97
C GLY A 251 -20.98 -15.48 21.70
N ALA A 252 -22.31 -15.55 21.83
CA ALA A 252 -23.08 -16.78 21.60
C ALA A 252 -23.09 -17.23 20.12
N GLU A 253 -22.84 -16.33 19.17
CA GLU A 253 -22.79 -16.64 17.74
C GLU A 253 -21.52 -17.41 17.37
N VAL A 254 -20.43 -17.23 18.13
CA VAL A 254 -19.19 -18.02 18.03
C VAL A 254 -19.45 -19.41 18.60
N ASN A 255 -20.02 -20.26 17.74
CA ASN A 255 -20.33 -21.66 17.99
C ASN A 255 -20.14 -22.48 16.69
N PRO A 256 -19.99 -23.82 16.77
CA PRO A 256 -19.67 -24.65 15.61
C PRO A 256 -20.66 -24.53 14.44
N ALA A 257 -21.96 -24.45 14.72
CA ALA A 257 -23.00 -24.44 13.69
C ALA A 257 -22.96 -23.16 12.85
N SER A 258 -22.82 -21.99 13.50
CA SER A 258 -22.67 -20.70 12.81
C SER A 258 -21.40 -20.69 11.95
N VAL A 259 -20.26 -21.15 12.49
CA VAL A 259 -18.96 -21.15 11.81
C VAL A 259 -18.98 -22.02 10.55
N ALA A 260 -19.55 -23.23 10.62
CA ALA A 260 -19.71 -24.09 9.44
C ALA A 260 -20.74 -23.54 8.44
N GLY A 261 -21.76 -22.80 8.91
CA GLY A 261 -22.69 -22.06 8.06
C GLY A 261 -21.99 -20.96 7.24
N ARG A 262 -21.16 -20.15 7.90
CA ARG A 262 -20.34 -19.11 7.26
C ARG A 262 -19.33 -19.68 6.27
N LEU A 263 -18.56 -20.71 6.67
CA LEU A 263 -17.65 -21.42 5.76
C LEU A 263 -18.37 -21.92 4.51
N ARG A 264 -19.53 -22.57 4.66
CA ARG A 264 -20.30 -23.08 3.51
C ARG A 264 -20.75 -21.96 2.58
N ALA A 265 -21.27 -20.86 3.12
CA ALA A 265 -21.75 -19.73 2.34
C ALA A 265 -20.58 -19.04 1.59
N LEU A 266 -19.45 -18.84 2.27
CA LEU A 266 -18.27 -18.21 1.69
C LEU A 266 -17.58 -19.09 0.64
N SER A 267 -17.45 -20.40 0.89
CA SER A 267 -16.98 -21.35 -0.12
C SER A 267 -17.89 -21.38 -1.35
N ALA A 268 -19.21 -21.30 -1.18
CA ALA A 268 -20.15 -21.22 -2.30
C ALA A 268 -20.04 -19.89 -3.07
N ALA A 269 -19.80 -18.77 -2.37
CA ALA A 269 -19.56 -17.48 -3.00
C ALA A 269 -18.25 -17.48 -3.82
N ILE A 270 -17.15 -17.99 -3.25
CA ILE A 270 -15.85 -18.11 -3.94
C ILE A 270 -15.95 -19.06 -5.14
N ALA A 271 -16.71 -20.15 -5.01
CA ALA A 271 -16.99 -21.11 -6.08
C ALA A 271 -17.79 -20.53 -7.25
N SER A 272 -18.47 -19.38 -7.09
CA SER A 272 -19.16 -18.71 -8.19
C SER A 272 -18.19 -18.05 -9.19
N GLY A 273 -16.97 -17.72 -8.76
CA GLY A 273 -15.94 -17.09 -9.58
C GLY A 273 -14.66 -17.92 -9.77
N SER A 274 -14.47 -19.04 -9.07
CA SER A 274 -13.21 -19.78 -9.06
C SER A 274 -13.32 -21.23 -8.53
N GLY A 275 -12.18 -21.94 -8.52
CA GLY A 275 -11.98 -23.17 -7.75
C GLY A 275 -11.13 -23.00 -6.48
N VAL A 276 -10.88 -21.77 -6.00
CA VAL A 276 -9.99 -21.54 -4.85
C VAL A 276 -10.65 -22.06 -3.57
N ALA A 277 -9.98 -22.98 -2.88
CA ALA A 277 -10.45 -23.52 -1.62
C ALA A 277 -10.07 -22.62 -0.43
N LEU A 278 -11.00 -22.42 0.50
CA LEU A 278 -10.65 -22.00 1.86
C LEU A 278 -9.83 -23.11 2.53
N ALA A 279 -8.78 -22.75 3.26
CA ALA A 279 -8.02 -23.68 4.08
C ALA A 279 -8.73 -24.02 5.40
N GLY A 280 -9.48 -23.06 5.96
CA GLY A 280 -10.13 -23.23 7.26
C GLY A 280 -10.87 -22.02 7.79
N ALA A 281 -11.40 -22.17 9.00
CA ALA A 281 -11.98 -21.10 9.82
C ALA A 281 -11.07 -20.76 11.00
N VAL A 282 -10.90 -19.47 11.29
CA VAL A 282 -10.21 -18.96 12.47
C VAL A 282 -11.23 -18.34 13.42
N LEU A 283 -11.25 -18.81 14.68
CA LEU A 283 -11.96 -18.11 15.76
C LEU A 283 -10.98 -17.14 16.42
N GLU A 284 -10.98 -15.88 15.99
CA GLU A 284 -10.11 -14.87 16.59
C GLU A 284 -10.53 -14.58 18.03
N GLU A 285 -11.82 -14.36 18.28
CA GLU A 285 -12.33 -14.00 19.61
C GLU A 285 -13.41 -14.96 20.13
N ASP A 286 -13.78 -14.78 21.40
CA ASP A 286 -14.89 -15.43 22.13
C ASP A 286 -14.94 -16.97 22.22
N TRP A 287 -14.14 -17.75 21.49
CA TRP A 287 -14.19 -19.23 21.52
C TRP A 287 -13.89 -19.86 22.90
N GLY A 288 -13.02 -19.20 23.69
CA GLY A 288 -12.45 -19.73 24.92
C GLY A 288 -13.33 -19.57 26.16
N GLU A 289 -13.01 -20.33 27.19
CA GLU A 289 -13.45 -20.10 28.57
C GLU A 289 -12.50 -19.12 29.26
N ARG A 290 -13.03 -18.08 29.90
CA ARG A 290 -12.22 -17.05 30.55
C ARG A 290 -11.62 -17.53 31.87
N ASN A 291 -12.33 -18.40 32.60
CA ASN A 291 -11.82 -19.05 33.81
C ASN A 291 -11.05 -20.34 33.45
N SER A 292 -10.11 -20.24 32.49
CA SER A 292 -9.31 -21.37 31.99
C SER A 292 -7.99 -20.91 31.36
N LEU A 293 -7.03 -21.83 31.26
CA LEU A 293 -5.83 -21.66 30.43
C LEU A 293 -6.11 -22.21 29.03
N LEU A 294 -6.43 -21.32 28.08
CA LEU A 294 -6.67 -21.65 26.66
C LEU A 294 -7.64 -22.83 26.44
N GLY A 295 -8.61 -23.00 27.34
CA GLY A 295 -9.67 -24.01 27.24
C GLY A 295 -10.86 -23.51 26.45
N PHE A 296 -11.57 -24.41 25.76
CA PHE A 296 -12.81 -24.08 25.07
C PHE A 296 -13.97 -23.85 26.05
N ASN A 297 -14.86 -22.89 25.75
CA ASN A 297 -16.11 -22.75 26.50
C ASN A 297 -17.06 -23.90 26.14
N LEU A 298 -17.12 -24.92 27.00
CA LEU A 298 -17.87 -26.15 26.76
C LEU A 298 -19.40 -25.94 26.61
N GLY A 299 -19.93 -24.81 27.07
CA GLY A 299 -21.33 -24.43 26.82
C GLY A 299 -21.64 -24.13 25.35
N ARG A 300 -20.64 -23.70 24.56
CA ARG A 300 -20.74 -23.45 23.11
C ARG A 300 -20.01 -24.49 22.27
N PHE A 301 -19.01 -25.16 22.85
CA PHE A 301 -18.20 -26.20 22.20
C PHE A 301 -18.15 -27.48 23.09
N PRO A 302 -19.24 -28.29 23.17
CA PRO A 302 -19.36 -29.36 24.17
C PRO A 302 -18.29 -30.46 24.14
N GLY A 303 -17.60 -30.64 23.01
CA GLY A 303 -16.44 -31.53 22.82
C GLY A 303 -15.17 -30.78 22.44
N GLY A 304 -15.05 -29.49 22.78
CA GLY A 304 -13.93 -28.63 22.39
C GLY A 304 -13.74 -28.57 20.87
N THR A 305 -12.50 -28.75 20.41
CA THR A 305 -12.17 -28.90 18.97
C THR A 305 -12.91 -30.04 18.28
N GLY A 306 -13.28 -31.09 19.02
CA GLY A 306 -14.10 -32.19 18.51
C GLY A 306 -15.47 -31.73 18.00
N SER A 307 -16.10 -30.74 18.66
CA SER A 307 -17.37 -30.16 18.21
C SER A 307 -17.26 -29.36 16.92
N VAL A 308 -16.06 -28.87 16.58
CA VAL A 308 -15.80 -28.18 15.32
C VAL A 308 -15.61 -29.22 14.21
N ARG A 309 -14.69 -30.17 14.40
CA ARG A 309 -14.36 -31.20 13.39
C ARG A 309 -15.49 -32.19 13.08
N SER A 310 -16.38 -32.46 14.03
CA SER A 310 -17.49 -33.41 13.81
C SER A 310 -18.55 -32.93 12.83
N LEU A 311 -18.47 -31.67 12.37
CA LEU A 311 -19.38 -31.13 11.36
C LEU A 311 -18.96 -31.62 9.96
N PRO A 312 -19.86 -32.22 9.13
CA PRO A 312 -19.51 -32.89 7.86
C PRO A 312 -18.82 -32.06 6.74
N GLN A 313 -18.47 -30.80 7.01
CA GLN A 313 -17.73 -29.91 6.12
C GLN A 313 -16.39 -29.48 6.75
N MET A 314 -16.29 -29.45 8.08
CA MET A 314 -15.03 -29.27 8.82
C MET A 314 -14.20 -30.56 8.89
N THR A 315 -14.67 -31.64 8.26
CA THR A 315 -13.85 -32.81 7.88
C THR A 315 -13.08 -32.60 6.57
N ALA A 316 -13.28 -31.48 5.88
CA ALA A 316 -12.59 -31.09 4.64
C ALA A 316 -11.88 -29.72 4.76
N TYR A 317 -11.90 -29.12 5.95
CA TYR A 317 -11.30 -27.81 6.26
C TYR A 317 -10.64 -27.89 7.64
N ASP A 318 -9.41 -27.39 7.75
CA ASP A 318 -8.73 -27.25 9.03
C ASP A 318 -9.24 -26.00 9.80
N PHE A 319 -8.58 -25.67 10.90
CA PHE A 319 -9.07 -24.70 11.89
C PHE A 319 -7.94 -23.82 12.45
N GLY A 320 -8.27 -22.66 12.99
CA GLY A 320 -7.33 -21.73 13.63
C GLY A 320 -7.90 -20.98 14.82
N LEU A 321 -7.01 -20.43 15.66
CA LEU A 321 -7.37 -19.79 16.92
C LEU A 321 -6.64 -18.46 17.15
N GLY A 322 -7.36 -17.49 17.73
CA GLY A 322 -6.78 -16.36 18.43
C GLY A 322 -6.33 -16.77 19.84
N LEU A 323 -5.04 -16.62 20.16
CA LEU A 323 -4.43 -17.02 21.45
C LEU A 323 -3.78 -15.83 22.16
N SER A 324 -4.19 -15.52 23.38
CA SER A 324 -3.55 -14.47 24.20
C SER A 324 -2.65 -15.08 25.28
N LEU A 325 -1.36 -15.21 24.98
CA LEU A 325 -0.38 -15.81 25.90
C LEU A 325 -0.01 -14.89 27.08
N SER A 326 -0.21 -13.57 26.94
CA SER A 326 -0.21 -12.57 28.01
C SER A 326 -1.46 -12.60 28.90
N GLY A 327 -2.38 -13.55 28.68
CA GLY A 327 -3.60 -13.71 29.47
C GLY A 327 -4.68 -12.64 29.25
N GLY A 328 -4.56 -11.79 28.21
CA GLY A 328 -5.49 -10.68 27.95
C GLY A 328 -6.95 -11.09 27.72
N ARG A 329 -7.20 -12.37 27.37
CA ARG A 329 -8.55 -12.95 27.25
C ARG A 329 -8.95 -13.84 28.44
N THR A 330 -7.99 -14.30 29.23
CA THR A 330 -8.21 -15.02 30.50
C THR A 330 -8.74 -14.05 31.57
N ASN A 331 -9.43 -14.58 32.58
CA ASN A 331 -9.79 -13.83 33.77
C ASN A 331 -8.59 -13.82 34.74
N VAL A 332 -7.85 -12.71 34.78
CA VAL A 332 -6.63 -12.57 35.61
C VAL A 332 -6.94 -12.67 37.11
N ALA A 333 -8.17 -12.35 37.56
CA ALA A 333 -8.55 -12.55 38.96
C ALA A 333 -8.62 -14.05 39.30
N TRP A 334 -9.35 -14.85 38.51
CA TRP A 334 -9.39 -16.31 38.63
C TRP A 334 -8.00 -16.94 38.50
N ALA A 335 -7.17 -16.44 37.57
CA ALA A 335 -5.81 -16.95 37.38
C ALA A 335 -4.94 -16.73 38.64
N ARG A 336 -5.07 -15.58 39.31
CA ARG A 336 -4.39 -15.30 40.58
C ARG A 336 -4.95 -16.13 41.74
N GLU A 337 -6.24 -16.47 41.73
CA GLU A 337 -6.83 -17.46 42.67
C GLU A 337 -6.28 -18.87 42.44
N GLN A 338 -6.00 -19.25 41.17
CA GLN A 338 -5.28 -20.50 40.89
C GLN A 338 -3.81 -20.44 41.33
N GLY A 339 -3.25 -19.24 41.51
CA GLY A 339 -1.86 -18.99 41.91
C GLY A 339 -0.90 -18.76 40.75
N TYR A 340 -1.39 -18.28 39.59
CA TYR A 340 -0.57 -17.85 38.47
C TYR A 340 -0.01 -16.44 38.65
N GLU A 341 1.20 -16.24 38.14
CA GLU A 341 1.93 -14.98 38.17
C GLU A 341 1.31 -13.95 37.22
N ALA A 342 1.05 -12.75 37.74
CA ALA A 342 0.39 -11.66 37.02
C ALA A 342 1.15 -10.35 37.23
N ASP A 343 1.02 -9.42 36.29
CA ASP A 343 1.64 -8.10 36.42
C ASP A 343 1.13 -7.34 37.65
N ARG A 344 1.88 -6.33 38.10
CA ARG A 344 1.55 -5.52 39.27
C ARG A 344 0.14 -4.91 39.22
N ASN A 345 -0.40 -4.63 38.04
CA ASN A 345 -1.75 -4.06 37.86
C ASN A 345 -2.85 -5.13 37.79
N GLY A 346 -2.51 -6.42 37.70
CA GLY A 346 -3.48 -7.52 37.57
C GLY A 346 -4.25 -7.52 36.25
N ARG A 347 -3.63 -7.01 35.17
CA ARG A 347 -4.19 -6.91 33.82
C ARG A 347 -3.66 -7.97 32.86
N TYR A 348 -2.44 -8.48 33.10
CA TYR A 348 -1.79 -9.49 32.26
C TYR A 348 -1.13 -10.59 33.11
N LEU A 349 -0.95 -11.77 32.51
CA LEU A 349 -0.20 -12.90 33.08
C LEU A 349 1.25 -12.86 32.60
N LEU A 350 2.19 -13.21 33.47
CA LEU A 350 3.62 -13.14 33.19
C LEU A 350 4.07 -14.44 32.54
N MET A 351 4.44 -14.39 31.25
CA MET A 351 4.89 -15.57 30.49
C MET A 351 6.19 -16.17 31.04
N ASN A 352 7.00 -15.38 31.75
CA ASN A 352 8.18 -15.86 32.50
C ASN A 352 7.88 -16.26 33.97
N GLY A 353 6.63 -16.19 34.41
CA GLY A 353 6.21 -16.67 35.73
C GLY A 353 6.30 -18.20 35.78
N PRO A 354 7.08 -18.79 36.70
CA PRO A 354 7.39 -20.23 36.67
C PRO A 354 6.17 -21.14 36.53
N ARG A 355 5.11 -20.89 37.30
CA ARG A 355 3.92 -21.76 37.30
C ARG A 355 3.00 -21.50 36.10
N TYR A 356 2.79 -20.24 35.73
CA TYR A 356 2.02 -19.92 34.53
C TYR A 356 2.70 -20.46 33.28
N HIS A 357 4.03 -20.35 33.18
CA HIS A 357 4.82 -20.89 32.07
C HIS A 357 4.66 -22.41 31.95
N GLU A 358 4.84 -23.16 33.04
CA GLU A 358 4.74 -24.63 33.03
C GLU A 358 3.35 -25.11 32.58
N ASP A 359 2.29 -24.60 33.21
CA ASP A 359 0.91 -25.01 32.89
C ASP A 359 0.47 -24.57 31.48
N VAL A 360 0.83 -23.35 31.04
CA VAL A 360 0.46 -22.87 29.69
C VAL A 360 1.27 -23.56 28.60
N LYS A 361 2.54 -23.91 28.85
CA LYS A 361 3.36 -24.74 27.97
C LYS A 361 2.78 -26.14 27.81
N ALA A 362 2.44 -26.79 28.92
CA ALA A 362 1.80 -28.11 28.90
C ALA A 362 0.46 -28.09 28.13
N ARG A 363 -0.34 -27.03 28.29
CA ARG A 363 -1.56 -26.82 27.48
C ARG A 363 -1.25 -26.63 26.01
N LEU A 364 -0.30 -25.78 25.64
CA LEU A 364 0.08 -25.49 24.25
C LEU A 364 0.64 -26.73 23.54
N GLU A 365 1.48 -27.52 24.20
CA GLU A 365 1.93 -28.80 23.63
C GLU A 365 0.77 -29.80 23.48
N ALA A 366 -0.18 -29.84 24.44
CA ALA A 366 -1.37 -30.67 24.31
C ALA A 366 -2.26 -30.23 23.13
N MET A 367 -2.34 -28.92 22.87
CA MET A 367 -2.97 -28.38 21.65
C MET A 367 -2.21 -28.83 20.40
N GLY A 368 -0.88 -28.64 20.34
CA GLY A 368 -0.08 -29.07 19.18
C GLY A 368 -0.15 -30.58 18.88
N ARG A 369 -0.25 -31.42 19.92
CA ARG A 369 -0.39 -32.90 19.78
C ARG A 369 -1.79 -33.36 19.39
N ALA A 370 -2.86 -32.69 19.85
CA ALA A 370 -4.23 -33.20 19.75
C ALA A 370 -5.18 -32.35 18.87
N GLU A 371 -4.81 -31.11 18.56
CA GLU A 371 -5.66 -30.13 17.90
C GLU A 371 -5.07 -29.74 16.53
N ASP A 372 -5.78 -30.06 15.43
CA ASP A 372 -5.36 -29.74 14.04
C ASP A 372 -5.52 -28.25 13.72
N ILE A 373 -4.79 -27.42 14.46
CA ILE A 373 -4.73 -25.97 14.34
C ILE A 373 -3.71 -25.62 13.25
N ILE A 374 -4.16 -25.21 12.06
CA ILE A 374 -3.28 -24.75 10.97
C ILE A 374 -2.82 -23.29 11.14
N PHE A 375 -3.55 -22.49 11.91
CA PHE A 375 -3.29 -21.06 12.04
C PHE A 375 -3.47 -20.58 13.49
N VAL A 376 -2.48 -19.84 13.99
CA VAL A 376 -2.47 -19.23 15.34
C VAL A 376 -2.25 -17.73 15.18
N LYS A 377 -3.20 -16.92 15.67
CA LYS A 377 -3.07 -15.47 15.74
C LYS A 377 -2.87 -15.06 17.18
N HIS A 378 -1.69 -14.56 17.55
CA HIS A 378 -1.47 -14.09 18.90
C HIS A 378 -2.19 -12.76 19.15
N LEU A 379 -2.90 -12.66 20.28
CA LEU A 379 -3.73 -11.50 20.61
C LEU A 379 -3.28 -10.84 21.93
N ASP A 380 -3.42 -9.52 21.99
CA ASP A 380 -3.19 -8.71 23.19
C ASP A 380 -1.81 -8.92 23.85
N LEU A 381 -0.79 -9.27 23.05
CA LEU A 381 0.55 -9.57 23.54
C LEU A 381 1.11 -8.39 24.35
N GLN A 382 1.52 -8.69 25.58
CA GLN A 382 2.16 -7.76 26.48
C GLN A 382 3.43 -8.41 27.04
N PHE A 383 4.51 -7.64 27.02
CA PHE A 383 5.85 -8.04 27.48
C PHE A 383 6.37 -7.11 28.59
N ALA A 384 5.75 -5.93 28.77
CA ALA A 384 6.02 -5.05 29.90
C ALA A 384 5.74 -5.79 31.22
N SER A 385 6.75 -5.89 32.07
CA SER A 385 6.68 -6.66 33.31
C SER A 385 7.42 -5.96 34.44
N GLN A 386 6.84 -6.07 35.64
CA GLN A 386 7.52 -6.00 36.92
C GLN A 386 6.70 -6.84 37.91
N LEU A 387 7.34 -7.79 38.58
CA LEU A 387 6.94 -8.18 39.94
C LEU A 387 8.10 -7.93 40.91
N GLY A 388 7.93 -8.33 42.19
CA GLY A 388 8.16 -7.45 43.35
C GLY A 388 9.18 -7.86 44.41
N GLU A 389 9.97 -8.92 44.23
CA GLU A 389 11.01 -9.50 45.15
C GLU A 389 10.61 -10.47 46.30
N ASP A 390 9.39 -10.92 46.60
CA ASP A 390 8.04 -10.78 46.04
C ASP A 390 7.90 -10.92 44.51
N GLY A 391 8.87 -11.60 43.86
CA GLY A 391 8.83 -11.90 42.42
C GLY A 391 9.60 -10.97 41.46
N ARG A 392 10.81 -10.51 41.82
CA ARG A 392 11.82 -9.81 40.97
C ARG A 392 11.66 -9.90 39.43
N ASN A 393 11.35 -8.80 38.74
CA ASN A 393 12.10 -8.43 37.52
C ASN A 393 12.68 -7.04 37.82
N VAL A 394 14.00 -6.87 37.87
CA VAL A 394 14.64 -5.57 38.18
C VAL A 394 15.17 -4.94 36.89
N GLY A 395 14.63 -3.78 36.54
CA GLY A 395 14.90 -3.15 35.24
C GLY A 395 13.83 -3.51 34.20
N ALA A 396 13.52 -2.55 33.33
CA ALA A 396 12.41 -2.67 32.38
C ALA A 396 12.77 -3.47 31.12
N SER A 397 14.06 -3.51 30.75
CA SER A 397 14.55 -4.23 29.56
C SER A 397 14.77 -5.71 29.85
N GLU A 398 15.23 -6.01 31.06
CA GLU A 398 15.56 -7.31 31.62
C GLU A 398 14.29 -8.16 31.74
N GLY A 399 13.27 -7.63 32.41
CA GLY A 399 11.97 -8.30 32.54
C GLY A 399 11.20 -8.43 31.22
N PHE A 400 11.37 -7.47 30.30
CA PHE A 400 10.82 -7.52 28.95
C PHE A 400 11.48 -8.64 28.13
N GLY A 401 12.82 -8.70 28.15
CA GLY A 401 13.62 -9.75 27.52
C GLY A 401 13.24 -11.14 28.02
N SER A 402 13.16 -11.34 29.35
CA SER A 402 12.74 -12.61 29.95
C SER A 402 11.32 -13.03 29.55
N ASN A 403 10.35 -12.10 29.45
CA ASN A 403 9.00 -12.42 28.95
C ASN A 403 8.97 -12.71 27.44
N PHE A 404 9.85 -12.08 26.66
CA PHE A 404 9.95 -12.34 25.23
C PHE A 404 10.63 -13.69 24.91
N THR A 405 11.67 -14.05 25.66
CA THR A 405 12.28 -15.40 25.62
C THR A 405 11.23 -16.44 25.97
N ALA A 406 10.50 -16.27 27.07
CA ALA A 406 9.43 -17.20 27.46
C ALA A 406 8.31 -17.32 26.41
N PHE A 407 7.86 -16.21 25.80
CA PHE A 407 6.92 -16.25 24.67
C PHE A 407 7.46 -17.08 23.50
N THR A 408 8.74 -16.92 23.16
CA THR A 408 9.39 -17.67 22.08
C THR A 408 9.40 -19.16 22.39
N GLU A 409 9.77 -19.55 23.61
CA GLU A 409 9.73 -20.94 24.09
C GLU A 409 8.32 -21.55 24.06
N LEU A 410 7.27 -20.76 24.34
CA LEU A 410 5.88 -21.20 24.28
C LEU A 410 5.40 -21.43 22.83
N VAL A 411 5.81 -20.57 21.88
CA VAL A 411 5.54 -20.76 20.44
C VAL A 411 6.30 -21.99 19.91
N GLU A 412 7.57 -22.15 20.28
CA GLU A 412 8.39 -23.31 19.89
C GLU A 412 7.85 -24.62 20.48
N ALA A 413 7.35 -24.61 21.73
CA ALA A 413 6.71 -25.79 22.34
C ALA A 413 5.44 -26.22 21.60
N MET A 414 4.58 -25.27 21.20
CA MET A 414 3.38 -25.59 20.40
C MET A 414 3.76 -26.11 19.01
N ARG A 415 4.69 -25.45 18.32
CA ARG A 415 5.13 -25.82 16.96
C ARG A 415 5.87 -27.16 16.94
N GLY A 416 6.72 -27.44 17.93
CA GLY A 416 7.47 -28.69 18.06
C GLY A 416 6.61 -29.89 18.52
N ALA A 417 5.42 -29.64 19.04
CA ALA A 417 4.46 -30.68 19.44
C ALA A 417 3.68 -31.29 18.24
N ARG A 418 3.79 -30.72 17.03
CA ARG A 418 3.11 -31.18 15.81
C ARG A 418 4.12 -31.55 14.70
N THR A 419 3.75 -32.50 13.83
CA THR A 419 4.59 -32.94 12.70
C THR A 419 4.29 -32.23 11.37
N SER A 420 3.12 -31.61 11.24
CA SER A 420 2.72 -30.77 10.10
C SER A 420 2.78 -29.30 10.45
N HIS A 421 3.12 -28.46 9.46
CA HIS A 421 3.39 -27.03 9.66
C HIS A 421 2.16 -26.28 10.16
N GLN A 422 2.36 -25.34 11.09
CA GLN A 422 1.35 -24.41 11.59
C GLN A 422 1.81 -22.98 11.33
N TRP A 423 0.89 -22.14 10.88
CA TRP A 423 1.14 -20.75 10.52
C TRP A 423 0.89 -19.84 11.73
N TYR A 424 1.91 -19.14 12.20
CA TYR A 424 1.80 -18.21 13.33
C TYR A 424 1.80 -16.75 12.85
N ALA A 425 0.88 -15.95 13.38
CA ALA A 425 0.85 -14.50 13.24
C ALA A 425 0.90 -13.83 14.61
N ALA A 426 1.64 -12.73 14.76
CA ALA A 426 1.66 -11.95 16.01
C ALA A 426 1.68 -10.44 15.76
N PRO A 427 1.07 -9.62 16.64
CA PRO A 427 1.24 -8.17 16.63
C PRO A 427 2.70 -7.83 16.91
N ALA A 428 3.37 -7.25 15.90
CA ALA A 428 4.78 -6.91 15.96
C ALA A 428 4.97 -5.42 16.29
N TRP A 429 5.91 -5.12 17.20
CA TRP A 429 6.63 -3.85 17.10
C TRP A 429 7.61 -3.88 15.92
N ASP A 430 8.19 -2.74 15.62
CA ASP A 430 8.97 -2.48 14.41
C ASP A 430 10.32 -3.21 14.44
N SER A 431 10.30 -4.52 14.13
CA SER A 431 11.47 -5.39 14.10
C SER A 431 11.34 -6.47 13.01
N PRO A 432 12.29 -6.57 12.06
CA PRO A 432 12.26 -7.61 11.04
C PRO A 432 12.52 -9.02 11.59
N TRP A 433 13.14 -9.16 12.76
CA TRP A 433 13.50 -10.47 13.33
C TRP A 433 12.31 -11.28 13.86
N TRP A 434 11.10 -10.70 13.89
CA TRP A 434 9.86 -11.44 14.19
C TRP A 434 9.64 -12.63 13.25
N VAL A 435 10.11 -12.54 11.99
CA VAL A 435 9.95 -13.61 10.99
C VAL A 435 10.71 -14.90 11.30
N ARG A 436 11.60 -14.88 12.31
CA ARG A 436 12.27 -16.08 12.87
C ARG A 436 11.36 -16.88 13.80
N ILE A 437 10.34 -16.24 14.39
CA ILE A 437 9.48 -16.79 15.44
C ILE A 437 8.09 -17.05 14.87
N VAL A 438 7.52 -16.08 14.15
CA VAL A 438 6.20 -16.15 13.53
C VAL A 438 6.30 -16.09 12.01
N ASP A 439 5.34 -16.71 11.33
CA ASP A 439 5.27 -16.80 9.88
C ASP A 439 4.74 -15.49 9.25
N GLY A 440 4.07 -14.63 10.03
CA GLY A 440 3.65 -13.28 9.63
C GLY A 440 3.50 -12.27 10.78
N VAL A 441 3.54 -10.99 10.43
CA VAL A 441 3.58 -9.85 11.37
C VAL A 441 2.33 -8.97 11.23
N GLY A 442 1.56 -8.87 12.31
CA GLY A 442 0.39 -7.99 12.39
C GLY A 442 0.75 -6.58 12.83
N ILE A 443 0.05 -5.57 12.30
CA ILE A 443 0.23 -4.16 12.66
C ILE A 443 -0.27 -3.95 14.11
N ALA A 444 0.65 -3.90 15.08
CA ALA A 444 0.30 -3.88 16.50
C ALA A 444 -0.28 -2.54 16.97
N GLY A 445 -1.44 -2.57 17.64
CA GLY A 445 -1.91 -1.48 18.51
C GLY A 445 -2.17 -0.10 17.87
N ARG A 446 -2.24 0.00 16.54
CA ARG A 446 -2.42 1.29 15.82
C ARG A 446 -3.82 1.53 15.26
N ARG A 447 -4.70 0.51 15.25
CA ARG A 447 -6.09 0.59 14.72
C ARG A 447 -7.07 1.40 15.58
N ASP A 448 -6.66 1.77 16.80
CA ASP A 448 -7.49 2.56 17.72
C ASP A 448 -7.50 4.07 17.39
N LYS A 449 -6.80 4.49 16.34
CA LYS A 449 -6.90 5.87 15.80
C LYS A 449 -8.26 6.04 15.09
N PRO A 450 -9.14 6.94 15.56
CA PRO A 450 -10.42 7.17 14.89
C PRO A 450 -10.24 7.69 13.46
N LEU A 451 -11.25 7.50 12.61
CA LEU A 451 -11.36 8.16 11.29
C LEU A 451 -11.12 9.69 11.36
N GLN A 452 -11.38 10.27 12.53
CA GLN A 452 -11.23 11.68 12.88
C GLN A 452 -9.76 12.19 12.83
N ASP A 453 -8.75 11.32 12.65
CA ASP A 453 -7.35 11.69 12.46
C ASP A 453 -6.98 11.99 10.98
N TRP A 454 -7.85 11.69 10.00
CA TRP A 454 -7.48 11.71 8.57
C TRP A 454 -7.89 12.98 7.83
N ARG A 455 -6.95 13.56 7.07
CA ARG A 455 -7.15 14.84 6.36
C ARG A 455 -7.98 14.74 5.08
N GLN A 456 -8.25 13.52 4.60
CA GLN A 456 -8.99 13.31 3.35
C GLN A 456 -10.48 13.05 3.63
N PRO A 457 -11.39 13.73 2.90
CA PRO A 457 -12.82 13.47 2.97
C PRO A 457 -13.17 12.20 2.19
N ALA A 458 -13.76 11.22 2.88
CA ALA A 458 -14.32 10.01 2.28
C ALA A 458 -15.85 10.00 2.43
N VAL A 459 -16.54 9.43 1.45
CA VAL A 459 -18.01 9.51 1.30
C VAL A 459 -18.67 8.18 1.63
N LEU A 460 -18.12 7.11 1.07
CA LEU A 460 -18.52 5.74 1.30
C LEU A 460 -17.62 5.14 2.39
N ALA A 461 -18.18 4.29 3.24
CA ALA A 461 -17.45 3.67 4.34
C ALA A 461 -16.21 2.89 3.85
N ARG A 462 -16.31 2.29 2.64
CA ARG A 462 -15.20 1.59 2.00
C ARG A 462 -14.03 2.49 1.63
N ASP A 463 -14.29 3.66 1.04
CA ASP A 463 -13.22 4.60 0.66
C ASP A 463 -12.45 5.10 1.88
N ALA A 464 -13.16 5.29 3.00
CA ALA A 464 -12.57 5.60 4.28
C ALA A 464 -11.71 4.43 4.79
N ALA A 465 -12.24 3.20 4.80
CA ALA A 465 -11.54 2.01 5.26
C ALA A 465 -10.28 1.68 4.43
N LEU A 466 -10.30 1.87 3.11
CA LEU A 466 -9.12 1.67 2.26
C LEU A 466 -8.03 2.71 2.52
N THR A 467 -8.44 3.96 2.74
CA THR A 467 -7.53 5.06 3.13
C THR A 467 -6.94 4.81 4.53
N ALA A 468 -7.72 4.20 5.44
CA ALA A 468 -7.28 3.75 6.77
C ALA A 468 -6.17 2.71 6.68
N ALA A 469 -6.45 1.58 6.01
CA ALA A 469 -5.53 0.44 5.92
C ALA A 469 -4.23 0.84 5.21
N GLY A 470 -4.32 1.61 4.12
CA GLY A 470 -3.15 2.21 3.48
C GLY A 470 -2.35 3.12 4.42
N GLY A 471 -3.04 3.92 5.23
CA GLY A 471 -2.42 4.83 6.20
C GLY A 471 -1.72 4.11 7.35
N GLU A 472 -2.27 3.00 7.85
CA GLU A 472 -1.65 2.12 8.83
C GLU A 472 -0.43 1.38 8.26
N LEU A 473 -0.57 0.86 7.03
CA LEU A 473 0.47 0.08 6.36
C LEU A 473 1.67 0.95 5.93
N HIS A 474 1.42 2.17 5.45
CA HIS A 474 2.47 3.19 5.24
C HIS A 474 3.20 3.51 6.57
N ASP A 475 2.45 3.68 7.66
CA ASP A 475 3.03 4.01 8.97
C ASP A 475 4.00 2.92 9.45
N PHE A 476 3.56 1.67 9.35
CA PHE A 476 4.31 0.48 9.77
C PHE A 476 5.57 0.29 8.93
N LEU A 477 5.46 0.33 7.60
CA LEU A 477 6.58 0.09 6.69
C LEU A 477 7.55 1.27 6.62
N VAL A 478 7.03 2.48 6.39
CA VAL A 478 7.84 3.66 6.03
C VAL A 478 8.21 4.48 7.27
N ASN A 479 7.23 4.90 8.07
CA ASN A 479 7.48 5.84 9.17
C ASN A 479 8.26 5.17 10.32
N THR A 480 7.85 3.97 10.74
CA THR A 480 8.49 3.24 11.83
C THR A 480 9.51 2.21 11.36
N ARG A 481 9.86 2.23 10.06
CA ARG A 481 11.02 1.51 9.48
C ARG A 481 10.96 -0.01 9.70
N MET A 482 9.80 -0.64 9.44
CA MET A 482 9.69 -2.11 9.50
C MET A 482 10.32 -2.75 8.25
N TYR A 483 11.61 -3.10 8.34
CA TYR A 483 12.40 -3.72 7.26
C TYR A 483 12.05 -5.20 6.97
N THR A 484 10.76 -5.49 6.79
CA THR A 484 10.24 -6.83 6.40
C THR A 484 9.81 -6.84 4.93
N THR A 485 9.50 -8.01 4.39
CA THR A 485 8.82 -8.11 3.09
C THR A 485 7.29 -7.97 3.28
N LEU A 486 6.65 -7.10 2.48
CA LEU A 486 5.22 -6.80 2.56
C LEU A 486 4.31 -8.06 2.56
N PRO A 487 4.59 -9.11 1.76
CA PRO A 487 3.88 -10.40 1.82
C PRO A 487 3.81 -11.12 3.18
N LEU A 488 4.63 -10.72 4.16
CA LEU A 488 4.58 -11.25 5.53
C LEU A 488 3.71 -10.40 6.47
N VAL A 489 3.21 -9.24 6.02
CA VAL A 489 2.31 -8.39 6.82
C VAL A 489 0.90 -8.99 6.82
N VAL A 490 0.27 -8.96 7.99
CA VAL A 490 -1.05 -9.54 8.26
C VAL A 490 -2.03 -8.42 8.65
N SER A 491 -2.93 -8.08 7.72
CA SER A 491 -3.97 -7.06 7.88
C SER A 491 -5.33 -7.56 7.37
N ASP A 492 -6.39 -7.26 8.14
CA ASP A 492 -7.76 -7.72 7.92
C ASP A 492 -8.49 -6.76 6.96
N GLU A 493 -8.21 -6.86 5.66
CA GLU A 493 -8.66 -5.85 4.66
C GLU A 493 -9.90 -6.28 3.86
N ILE A 494 -10.10 -7.58 3.60
CA ILE A 494 -11.32 -8.08 2.92
C ILE A 494 -12.41 -8.31 3.96
N VAL A 495 -13.13 -7.24 4.28
CA VAL A 495 -14.21 -7.22 5.28
C VAL A 495 -15.56 -6.92 4.63
N ALA A 496 -16.56 -7.75 4.92
CA ALA A 496 -17.96 -7.53 4.59
C ALA A 496 -18.82 -8.11 5.73
N SER A 497 -19.30 -7.28 6.64
CA SER A 497 -20.09 -7.75 7.80
C SER A 497 -20.95 -6.64 8.42
N ALA A 498 -22.11 -7.04 8.97
CA ALA A 498 -23.03 -6.11 9.61
C ALA A 498 -22.40 -5.34 10.80
N ARG A 499 -21.44 -5.92 11.52
CA ARG A 499 -20.77 -5.29 12.68
C ARG A 499 -19.60 -4.39 12.30
N SER A 500 -19.04 -4.52 11.09
CA SER A 500 -18.05 -3.56 10.56
C SER A 500 -18.71 -2.37 9.85
N GLY A 501 -19.95 -2.51 9.40
CA GLY A 501 -20.62 -1.51 8.56
C GLY A 501 -20.07 -1.47 7.12
N LEU A 502 -19.34 -2.52 6.70
CA LEU A 502 -18.77 -2.68 5.36
C LEU A 502 -19.42 -3.88 4.67
N GLY A 503 -19.50 -3.87 3.33
CA GLY A 503 -20.12 -4.96 2.56
C GLY A 503 -21.62 -5.04 2.77
N ALA A 504 -22.30 -3.90 2.87
CA ALA A 504 -23.76 -3.84 2.81
C ALA A 504 -24.25 -4.21 1.40
N THR A 505 -25.50 -4.67 1.29
CA THR A 505 -26.09 -5.18 0.03
C THR A 505 -26.24 -4.11 -1.06
N ASP A 506 -26.08 -2.83 -0.72
CA ASP A 506 -26.07 -1.65 -1.60
C ASP A 506 -24.65 -1.12 -1.91
N GLU A 507 -23.58 -1.80 -1.45
CA GLU A 507 -22.21 -1.41 -1.76
C GLU A 507 -21.88 -1.58 -3.26
N ALA A 508 -21.50 -0.48 -3.91
CA ALA A 508 -21.13 -0.48 -5.32
C ALA A 508 -20.02 -1.50 -5.64
N LEU A 509 -20.28 -2.34 -6.65
CA LEU A 509 -19.39 -3.44 -7.09
C LEU A 509 -17.94 -3.02 -7.34
N GLU A 510 -17.73 -1.81 -7.83
CA GLU A 510 -16.43 -1.16 -8.01
C GLU A 510 -15.66 -0.99 -6.69
N ARG A 511 -16.32 -0.50 -5.64
CA ARG A 511 -15.70 -0.24 -4.33
C ARG A 511 -15.35 -1.53 -3.59
N TRP A 512 -16.18 -2.56 -3.76
CA TRP A 512 -15.85 -3.93 -3.37
C TRP A 512 -14.66 -4.49 -4.16
N SER A 513 -14.62 -4.29 -5.48
CA SER A 513 -13.52 -4.76 -6.33
C SER A 513 -12.18 -4.10 -5.99
N ASP A 514 -12.17 -2.79 -5.78
CA ASP A 514 -10.99 -2.02 -5.31
C ASP A 514 -10.43 -2.61 -4.00
N CYS A 515 -11.32 -2.99 -3.09
CA CYS A 515 -10.97 -3.59 -1.81
C CYS A 515 -10.30 -4.95 -1.95
N VAL A 516 -10.88 -5.83 -2.76
CA VAL A 516 -10.34 -7.17 -3.00
C VAL A 516 -9.03 -7.09 -3.79
N LEU A 517 -8.93 -6.20 -4.78
CA LEU A 517 -7.70 -5.95 -5.54
C LEU A 517 -6.55 -5.50 -4.64
N LEU A 518 -6.73 -4.44 -3.84
CA LEU A 518 -5.64 -3.92 -3.01
C LEU A 518 -5.18 -4.93 -1.96
N ALA A 519 -6.12 -5.62 -1.31
CA ALA A 519 -5.81 -6.62 -0.30
C ALA A 519 -5.04 -7.84 -0.86
N LEU A 520 -5.17 -8.14 -2.16
CA LEU A 520 -4.46 -9.23 -2.82
C LEU A 520 -3.18 -8.78 -3.54
N ALA A 521 -3.16 -7.58 -4.12
CA ALA A 521 -1.99 -7.00 -4.79
C ALA A 521 -0.79 -6.79 -3.84
N ARG A 522 -1.04 -6.65 -2.53
CA ARG A 522 0.00 -6.65 -1.49
C ARG A 522 0.74 -8.01 -1.35
N GLY A 523 0.22 -9.08 -1.96
CA GLY A 523 0.86 -10.39 -2.05
C GLY A 523 0.93 -11.20 -0.75
N SER A 524 0.11 -10.88 0.25
CA SER A 524 0.18 -11.53 1.57
C SER A 524 0.03 -13.05 1.50
N ARG A 525 0.89 -13.74 2.24
CA ARG A 525 0.84 -15.20 2.39
C ARG A 525 -0.39 -15.69 3.15
N ILE A 526 -1.06 -14.82 3.90
CA ILE A 526 -2.36 -15.09 4.50
C ILE A 526 -3.37 -14.07 3.96
N THR A 527 -4.45 -14.58 3.38
CA THR A 527 -5.64 -13.80 3.03
C THR A 527 -6.72 -14.08 4.07
N GLU A 528 -7.00 -13.09 4.93
CA GLU A 528 -8.06 -13.17 5.93
C GLU A 528 -9.37 -12.60 5.36
N LEU A 529 -10.41 -13.42 5.36
CA LEU A 529 -11.75 -13.07 4.87
C LEU A 529 -12.71 -12.94 6.05
N SER A 530 -12.98 -11.71 6.47
CA SER A 530 -14.02 -11.37 7.46
C SER A 530 -15.33 -11.06 6.73
N VAL A 531 -15.88 -12.08 6.08
CA VAL A 531 -16.94 -11.97 5.07
C VAL A 531 -18.16 -12.81 5.42
N ASP A 532 -19.26 -12.14 5.80
CA ASP A 532 -20.59 -12.72 5.75
C ASP A 532 -21.06 -12.75 4.29
N ALA A 533 -20.91 -13.91 3.65
CA ALA A 533 -21.30 -14.12 2.27
C ALA A 533 -22.82 -13.94 1.99
N SER A 534 -23.67 -13.83 3.01
CA SER A 534 -25.10 -13.51 2.82
C SER A 534 -25.37 -12.02 2.57
N LEU A 535 -24.38 -11.15 2.77
CA LEU A 535 -24.44 -9.74 2.42
C LEU A 535 -23.92 -9.45 0.99
N LEU A 536 -23.24 -10.42 0.37
CA LEU A 536 -22.68 -10.23 -0.96
C LEU A 536 -23.72 -10.40 -2.07
N GLY A 537 -23.79 -9.42 -2.97
CA GLY A 537 -24.51 -9.56 -4.24
C GLY A 537 -23.82 -10.57 -5.17
N PRO A 538 -24.53 -11.19 -6.14
CA PRO A 538 -23.95 -12.22 -7.01
C PRO A 538 -22.68 -11.78 -7.75
N ALA A 539 -22.64 -10.54 -8.24
CA ALA A 539 -21.45 -9.99 -8.90
C ALA A 539 -20.26 -9.80 -7.93
N GLN A 540 -20.52 -9.40 -6.67
CA GLN A 540 -19.48 -9.25 -5.64
C GLN A 540 -18.86 -10.62 -5.26
N ALA A 541 -19.67 -11.68 -5.21
CA ALA A 541 -19.19 -13.05 -5.01
C ALA A 541 -18.30 -13.54 -6.17
N VAL A 542 -18.69 -13.27 -7.42
CA VAL A 542 -17.88 -13.59 -8.61
C VAL A 542 -16.55 -12.83 -8.62
N VAL A 543 -16.55 -11.54 -8.23
CA VAL A 543 -15.33 -10.73 -8.04
C VAL A 543 -14.39 -11.39 -7.03
N LEU A 544 -14.90 -11.75 -5.86
CA LEU A 544 -14.09 -12.36 -4.79
C LEU A 544 -13.44 -13.66 -5.27
N GLY A 545 -14.22 -14.55 -5.91
CA GLY A 545 -13.68 -15.78 -6.48
C GLY A 545 -12.59 -15.53 -7.53
N ARG A 546 -12.89 -14.70 -8.55
CA ARG A 546 -11.95 -14.45 -9.66
C ARG A 546 -10.65 -13.81 -9.20
N MET A 547 -10.71 -12.79 -8.33
CA MET A 547 -9.50 -12.12 -7.85
C MET A 547 -8.67 -13.03 -6.91
N LEU A 548 -9.32 -13.90 -6.12
CA LEU A 548 -8.60 -14.94 -5.37
C LEU A 548 -7.87 -15.91 -6.31
N ALA A 549 -8.48 -16.32 -7.42
CA ALA A 549 -7.83 -17.19 -8.40
C ALA A 549 -6.66 -16.52 -9.12
N TRP A 550 -6.81 -15.25 -9.50
CA TRP A 550 -5.71 -14.43 -10.02
C TRP A 550 -4.53 -14.37 -9.03
N ALA A 551 -4.81 -14.13 -7.74
CA ALA A 551 -3.78 -14.07 -6.71
C ALA A 551 -3.14 -15.44 -6.39
N ASP A 552 -3.88 -16.54 -6.54
CA ASP A 552 -3.39 -17.91 -6.42
C ASP A 552 -2.37 -18.25 -7.53
N VAL A 553 -2.69 -17.87 -8.78
CA VAL A 553 -1.80 -17.99 -9.95
C VAL A 553 -0.59 -17.07 -9.85
N GLN A 554 -0.79 -15.79 -9.51
CA GLN A 554 0.28 -14.78 -9.43
C GLN A 554 1.10 -14.85 -8.12
N ARG A 555 0.82 -15.81 -7.24
CA ARG A 555 1.40 -15.98 -5.90
C ARG A 555 2.91 -15.83 -5.81
N GLU A 556 3.69 -16.43 -6.71
CA GLU A 556 5.14 -16.32 -6.66
C GLU A 556 5.61 -14.91 -7.04
N PHE A 557 4.98 -14.31 -8.06
CA PHE A 557 5.27 -12.95 -8.49
C PHE A 557 4.90 -11.95 -7.40
N LEU A 558 3.65 -11.98 -6.90
CA LEU A 558 3.17 -11.15 -5.79
C LEU A 558 3.99 -11.32 -4.50
N SER A 559 4.69 -12.43 -4.30
CA SER A 559 5.61 -12.61 -3.16
C SER A 559 6.83 -11.67 -3.16
N LYS A 560 6.98 -10.84 -4.20
CA LYS A 560 8.00 -9.78 -4.35
C LYS A 560 7.41 -8.37 -4.18
N ALA A 561 6.15 -8.25 -3.77
CA ALA A 561 5.46 -6.97 -3.61
C ALA A 561 6.16 -6.04 -2.62
N ARG A 562 6.16 -4.74 -2.93
CA ARG A 562 6.67 -3.64 -2.11
C ARG A 562 5.63 -2.52 -2.03
N TRP A 563 5.76 -1.66 -1.03
CA TRP A 563 5.01 -0.41 -0.96
C TRP A 563 5.42 0.52 -2.12
N TYR A 564 4.46 1.27 -2.67
CA TYR A 564 4.71 2.26 -3.72
C TYR A 564 3.88 3.53 -3.48
N GLY A 565 4.43 4.70 -3.82
CA GLY A 565 3.79 5.99 -3.54
C GLY A 565 3.92 6.48 -2.09
N GLY A 566 3.20 7.55 -1.76
CA GLY A 566 3.30 8.30 -0.50
C GLY A 566 2.26 7.93 0.57
N ASP A 567 2.01 8.84 1.51
CA ASP A 567 1.10 8.60 2.65
C ASP A 567 -0.36 8.98 2.32
N PRO A 568 -1.30 8.02 2.28
CA PRO A 568 -2.69 8.33 1.96
C PRO A 568 -3.38 9.24 2.98
N ARG A 569 -2.93 9.26 4.24
CA ARG A 569 -3.45 10.17 5.28
C ARG A 569 -3.13 11.64 4.97
N ARG A 570 -2.11 11.86 4.13
CA ARG A 570 -1.70 13.18 3.61
C ARG A 570 -2.38 13.53 2.28
N GLY A 571 -3.04 12.58 1.63
CA GLY A 571 -3.65 12.73 0.31
C GLY A 571 -2.70 12.39 -0.84
N GLU A 572 -1.63 11.66 -0.57
CA GLU A 572 -0.64 11.25 -1.57
C GLU A 572 -1.09 9.93 -2.23
N LEU A 573 -0.79 9.77 -3.52
CA LEU A 573 -1.09 8.56 -4.28
C LEU A 573 -0.26 7.38 -3.71
N TYR A 574 -0.89 6.22 -3.50
CA TYR A 574 -0.27 5.09 -2.81
C TYR A 574 -0.67 3.74 -3.40
N GLY A 575 0.04 2.67 -3.04
CA GLY A 575 -0.33 1.31 -3.38
C GLY A 575 0.86 0.37 -3.34
N PHE A 576 0.95 -0.51 -4.33
CA PHE A 576 1.89 -1.62 -4.36
C PHE A 576 2.57 -1.78 -5.72
N VAL A 577 3.83 -2.18 -5.69
CA VAL A 577 4.62 -2.51 -6.87
C VAL A 577 5.18 -3.92 -6.76
N VAL A 578 5.12 -4.66 -7.86
CA VAL A 578 5.80 -5.95 -8.04
C VAL A 578 6.65 -5.83 -9.30
N ALA A 579 7.96 -6.07 -9.19
CA ALA A 579 8.86 -6.08 -10.32
C ALA A 579 9.59 -7.42 -10.45
N GLY A 580 9.71 -7.89 -11.69
CA GLY A 580 10.57 -8.99 -12.12
C GLY A 580 11.56 -8.50 -13.18
N ILE A 581 12.26 -9.43 -13.83
CA ILE A 581 13.31 -9.08 -14.81
C ILE A 581 12.72 -8.39 -16.04
N ASP A 582 11.54 -8.82 -16.51
CA ASP A 582 10.90 -8.38 -17.77
C ASP A 582 9.38 -8.17 -17.66
N GLN A 583 8.82 -8.24 -16.45
CA GLN A 583 7.41 -7.92 -16.15
C GLN A 583 7.28 -7.14 -14.84
N ALA A 584 6.31 -6.22 -14.74
CA ALA A 584 5.97 -5.50 -13.53
C ALA A 584 4.45 -5.25 -13.43
N LEU A 585 3.95 -5.21 -12.20
CA LEU A 585 2.58 -4.82 -11.85
C LEU A 585 2.65 -3.63 -10.89
N VAL A 586 1.95 -2.55 -11.23
CA VAL A 586 1.84 -1.34 -10.42
C VAL A 586 0.37 -1.11 -10.10
N VAL A 587 -0.02 -1.28 -8.84
CA VAL A 587 -1.38 -1.01 -8.35
C VAL A 587 -1.35 0.28 -7.53
N LEU A 588 -2.16 1.25 -7.93
CA LEU A 588 -2.20 2.61 -7.36
C LEU A 588 -3.63 2.99 -7.00
N ARG A 589 -3.82 3.60 -5.83
CA ARG A 589 -5.07 4.18 -5.37
C ARG A 589 -4.89 5.65 -5.02
N ASN A 590 -5.86 6.46 -5.41
CA ASN A 590 -5.93 7.88 -5.09
C ASN A 590 -6.90 8.11 -3.91
N PRO A 591 -6.42 8.54 -2.73
CA PRO A 591 -7.26 8.76 -1.54
C PRO A 591 -7.98 10.12 -1.53
N THR A 592 -7.93 10.89 -2.63
CA THR A 592 -8.47 12.26 -2.70
C THR A 592 -9.68 12.38 -3.62
N LEU A 593 -10.44 13.47 -3.49
CA LEU A 593 -11.54 13.83 -4.40
C LEU A 593 -11.09 14.56 -5.68
N TYR A 594 -9.87 14.31 -6.19
CA TYR A 594 -9.29 14.98 -7.37
C TYR A 594 -8.48 14.00 -8.23
N PRO A 595 -8.44 14.13 -9.57
CA PRO A 595 -7.49 13.38 -10.38
C PRO A 595 -6.04 13.79 -10.06
N VAL A 596 -5.15 12.81 -9.95
CA VAL A 596 -3.71 12.97 -9.70
C VAL A 596 -2.94 12.42 -10.90
N ALA A 597 -2.05 13.24 -11.46
CA ALA A 597 -1.09 12.79 -12.48
C ALA A 597 0.13 12.14 -11.80
N HIS A 598 0.59 11.01 -12.36
CA HIS A 598 1.74 10.24 -11.87
C HIS A 598 2.60 9.78 -13.05
N GLU A 599 3.90 9.61 -12.84
CA GLU A 599 4.80 8.97 -13.80
C GLU A 599 5.39 7.69 -13.21
N ILE A 600 5.31 6.58 -13.96
CA ILE A 600 5.92 5.31 -13.59
C ILE A 600 7.26 5.21 -14.33
N SER A 601 8.37 5.17 -13.59
CA SER A 601 9.72 5.05 -14.15
C SER A 601 10.04 3.60 -14.50
N MET A 602 10.44 3.32 -15.75
CA MET A 602 10.89 1.96 -16.11
C MET A 602 12.28 1.63 -15.52
N GLU A 603 13.07 2.64 -15.14
CA GLU A 603 14.40 2.46 -14.57
C GLU A 603 14.32 2.08 -13.08
N GLU A 604 13.31 2.60 -12.38
CA GLU A 604 12.96 2.21 -11.00
C GLU A 604 12.44 0.76 -10.95
N LEU A 605 11.68 0.33 -11.96
CA LEU A 605 11.11 -1.03 -12.01
C LEU A 605 12.11 -2.10 -12.48
N PHE A 606 12.93 -1.78 -13.49
CA PHE A 606 13.71 -2.78 -14.24
C PHE A 606 15.23 -2.53 -14.24
N GLY A 607 15.68 -1.46 -13.58
CA GLY A 607 17.08 -1.01 -13.66
C GLY A 607 17.47 -0.47 -15.04
N SER A 608 18.63 0.16 -15.10
CA SER A 608 19.17 0.73 -16.34
C SER A 608 19.60 -0.37 -17.32
N GLY A 609 19.10 -0.35 -18.56
CA GLY A 609 19.50 -1.33 -19.58
C GLY A 609 18.67 -1.30 -20.87
N PRO A 610 19.09 -2.07 -21.90
CA PRO A 610 18.31 -2.26 -23.11
C PRO A 610 17.08 -3.13 -22.84
N GLY A 611 15.93 -2.76 -23.40
CA GLY A 611 14.70 -3.54 -23.33
C GLY A 611 13.59 -2.87 -24.13
N ARG A 612 12.59 -3.64 -24.57
CA ARG A 612 11.37 -3.10 -25.18
C ARG A 612 10.15 -3.55 -24.38
N LEU A 613 9.58 -2.61 -23.64
CA LEU A 613 8.44 -2.80 -22.75
C LEU A 613 7.16 -2.19 -23.33
N TRP A 614 6.03 -2.79 -22.99
CA TRP A 614 4.66 -2.33 -23.25
C TRP A 614 4.00 -2.05 -21.92
N ALA A 615 3.26 -0.95 -21.79
CA ALA A 615 2.56 -0.55 -20.56
C ALA A 615 1.07 -0.35 -20.82
N TRP A 616 0.22 -0.88 -19.94
CA TRP A 616 -1.23 -0.92 -20.15
C TRP A 616 -1.98 -0.99 -18.82
N VAL A 617 -3.01 -0.17 -18.69
CA VAL A 617 -4.01 -0.31 -17.63
C VAL A 617 -4.78 -1.61 -17.86
N ALA A 618 -4.88 -2.43 -16.82
CA ALA A 618 -5.61 -3.69 -16.80
C ALA A 618 -6.88 -3.61 -15.93
N TYR A 619 -6.85 -2.77 -14.89
CA TYR A 619 -7.98 -2.45 -14.00
C TYR A 619 -8.05 -0.93 -13.76
N PRO A 620 -9.23 -0.29 -13.68
CA PRO A 620 -10.58 -0.87 -13.74
C PRO A 620 -11.10 -1.05 -15.18
N TYR A 621 -10.34 -0.59 -16.16
CA TYR A 621 -10.61 -0.71 -17.59
C TYR A 621 -9.34 -1.12 -18.35
N GLN A 622 -9.47 -1.68 -19.54
CA GLN A 622 -8.32 -2.04 -20.38
C GLN A 622 -7.92 -0.87 -21.28
N GLN A 623 -6.79 -0.21 -20.98
CA GLN A 623 -6.25 0.87 -21.81
C GLN A 623 -4.75 0.69 -22.08
N LYS A 624 -4.37 0.72 -23.35
CA LYS A 624 -2.96 0.76 -23.78
C LYS A 624 -2.35 2.13 -23.48
N LEU A 625 -1.28 2.17 -22.67
CA LEU A 625 -0.51 3.39 -22.40
C LEU A 625 0.66 3.53 -23.39
N HIS A 626 1.39 2.45 -23.68
CA HIS A 626 2.54 2.48 -24.60
C HIS A 626 2.92 1.09 -25.19
N ASP A 627 3.57 1.06 -26.37
CA ASP A 627 4.06 -0.17 -27.05
C ASP A 627 5.56 -0.19 -27.40
N ARG A 628 6.31 0.82 -26.94
CA ARG A 628 7.77 0.87 -27.11
C ARG A 628 8.46 1.75 -26.07
N LEU A 629 8.35 1.39 -24.79
CA LEU A 629 9.21 1.97 -23.74
C LEU A 629 10.57 1.26 -23.75
N ASN A 630 11.65 2.03 -23.61
CA ASN A 630 12.96 1.54 -23.17
C ASN A 630 13.04 1.63 -21.63
N ARG A 631 13.98 0.92 -20.97
CA ARG A 631 14.10 0.98 -19.50
C ARG A 631 14.47 2.37 -18.97
N SER A 632 15.07 3.24 -19.78
CA SER A 632 15.41 4.63 -19.42
C SER A 632 14.29 5.65 -19.71
N GLN A 633 13.01 5.24 -19.62
CA GLN A 633 11.86 6.10 -19.89
C GLN A 633 10.80 5.96 -18.79
N SER A 634 9.92 6.96 -18.68
CA SER A 634 8.73 6.91 -17.84
C SER A 634 7.46 6.80 -18.69
N VAL A 635 6.36 6.38 -18.07
CA VAL A 635 5.01 6.46 -18.66
C VAL A 635 4.07 7.23 -17.74
N GLY A 636 3.38 8.23 -18.29
CA GLY A 636 2.43 9.06 -17.56
C GLY A 636 1.06 8.39 -17.42
N LEU A 637 0.45 8.55 -16.25
CA LEU A 637 -0.89 8.11 -15.90
C LEU A 637 -1.64 9.26 -15.21
N THR A 638 -2.97 9.29 -15.32
CA THR A 638 -3.83 10.08 -14.43
C THR A 638 -4.76 9.12 -13.71
N VAL A 639 -4.74 9.14 -12.38
CA VAL A 639 -5.61 8.33 -11.52
C VAL A 639 -6.70 9.25 -10.97
N ASN A 640 -7.97 8.95 -11.25
CA ASN A 640 -9.11 9.75 -10.83
C ASN A 640 -9.31 9.77 -9.31
N GLY A 641 -10.16 10.67 -8.82
CA GLY A 641 -10.43 10.79 -7.39
C GLY A 641 -11.12 9.53 -6.84
N LEU A 642 -10.61 9.00 -5.71
CA LEU A 642 -11.04 7.74 -5.10
C LEU A 642 -10.92 6.48 -5.99
N GLU A 643 -10.22 6.56 -7.13
CA GLU A 643 -10.02 5.45 -8.07
C GLU A 643 -8.86 4.55 -7.63
N THR A 644 -8.96 3.25 -7.94
CA THR A 644 -7.86 2.28 -7.89
C THR A 644 -7.58 1.78 -9.30
N VAL A 645 -6.30 1.75 -9.69
CA VAL A 645 -5.83 1.40 -11.04
C VAL A 645 -4.72 0.36 -10.93
N ALA A 646 -4.78 -0.68 -11.78
CA ALA A 646 -3.67 -1.61 -11.98
C ALA A 646 -3.07 -1.41 -13.38
N VAL A 647 -1.75 -1.21 -13.44
CA VAL A 647 -0.96 -1.12 -14.67
C VAL A 647 -0.05 -2.34 -14.75
N GLU A 648 -0.21 -3.12 -15.81
CA GLU A 648 0.67 -4.23 -16.17
C GLU A 648 1.69 -3.75 -17.23
N ILE A 649 2.94 -4.13 -17.03
CA ILE A 649 4.08 -3.70 -17.83
C ILE A 649 4.91 -4.92 -18.17
N GLU A 650 5.12 -5.19 -19.46
CA GLU A 650 5.75 -6.44 -19.94
C GLU A 650 6.71 -6.21 -21.09
N SER A 651 7.71 -7.09 -21.22
CA SER A 651 8.49 -7.23 -22.46
C SER A 651 7.64 -7.82 -23.60
N ALA A 652 8.04 -7.57 -24.84
CA ALA A 652 7.38 -8.14 -26.03
C ALA A 652 7.49 -9.68 -26.18
N VAL A 653 8.07 -10.40 -25.19
CA VAL A 653 8.30 -11.85 -25.24
C VAL A 653 7.26 -12.64 -24.44
N THR A 654 6.75 -12.10 -23.32
CA THR A 654 5.76 -12.73 -22.43
C THR A 654 4.32 -12.63 -22.92
N ALA A 655 4.04 -11.68 -23.82
CA ALA A 655 2.69 -11.27 -24.24
C ALA A 655 1.80 -12.33 -24.93
N ARG A 656 2.19 -13.61 -24.96
CA ARG A 656 1.35 -14.75 -25.38
C ARG A 656 0.35 -15.21 -24.31
N GLU A 657 0.59 -14.93 -23.03
CA GLU A 657 -0.22 -15.43 -21.90
C GLU A 657 -1.34 -14.44 -21.50
N ARG A 658 -1.36 -13.27 -22.13
CA ARG A 658 -2.22 -12.11 -21.82
C ARG A 658 -3.74 -12.37 -21.95
N ALA A 659 -4.14 -13.46 -22.61
CA ALA A 659 -5.54 -13.87 -22.72
C ALA A 659 -6.13 -14.35 -21.38
N ASP A 660 -5.32 -15.01 -20.53
CA ASP A 660 -5.79 -15.60 -19.28
C ASP A 660 -5.79 -14.56 -18.14
N LEU A 661 -4.81 -13.65 -18.10
CA LEU A 661 -4.75 -12.60 -17.09
C LEU A 661 -5.84 -11.54 -17.25
N SER A 662 -6.11 -11.11 -18.49
CA SER A 662 -7.17 -10.13 -18.77
C SER A 662 -8.59 -10.64 -18.46
N ALA A 663 -8.81 -11.97 -18.46
CA ALA A 663 -10.08 -12.59 -18.12
C ALA A 663 -10.46 -12.50 -16.62
N PHE A 664 -9.48 -12.35 -15.72
CA PHE A 664 -9.76 -12.11 -14.29
C PHE A 664 -10.32 -10.70 -14.05
N TRP A 665 -9.85 -9.72 -14.83
CA TRP A 665 -10.29 -8.31 -14.76
C TRP A 665 -11.64 -8.05 -15.44
N ASP A 666 -12.10 -8.94 -16.33
CA ASP A 666 -13.34 -8.81 -17.12
C ASP A 666 -14.62 -9.10 -16.29
N VAL A 667 -14.84 -8.29 -15.26
CA VAL A 667 -15.93 -8.39 -14.29
C VAL A 667 -17.22 -7.77 -14.86
N PRO A 668 -18.39 -8.46 -14.76
CA PRO A 668 -19.67 -7.93 -15.22
C PRO A 668 -20.02 -6.55 -14.67
N VAL A 669 -20.62 -5.71 -15.52
CA VAL A 669 -21.01 -4.33 -15.19
C VAL A 669 -22.49 -4.29 -14.80
N GLU A 670 -22.76 -4.15 -13.50
CA GLU A 670 -24.00 -3.53 -13.02
C GLU A 670 -23.74 -2.03 -12.83
N ALA A 671 -24.72 -1.17 -13.12
CA ALA A 671 -24.54 0.28 -13.10
C ALA A 671 -24.19 0.77 -11.68
N THR A 672 -22.96 1.22 -11.49
CA THR A 672 -22.41 1.53 -10.16
C THR A 672 -22.85 2.89 -9.63
N THR A 673 -22.84 3.04 -8.31
CA THR A 673 -23.15 4.29 -7.59
C THR A 673 -22.21 5.43 -8.03
N TYR A 674 -22.67 6.28 -8.95
CA TYR A 674 -21.92 7.44 -9.43
C TYR A 674 -21.68 8.43 -8.28
N LEU A 675 -20.49 9.06 -8.31
CA LEU A 675 -20.03 10.02 -7.31
C LEU A 675 -19.79 11.39 -7.97
N GLN A 676 -20.86 12.15 -8.25
CA GLN A 676 -20.67 13.42 -8.93
C GLN A 676 -20.17 14.49 -7.97
N VAL A 677 -19.08 15.18 -8.32
CA VAL A 677 -18.39 16.14 -7.44
C VAL A 677 -18.50 17.55 -8.01
N GLY A 678 -19.32 18.37 -7.35
CA GLY A 678 -19.42 19.81 -7.62
C GLY A 678 -18.06 20.53 -7.51
N SER A 679 -17.99 21.75 -8.01
CA SER A 679 -16.73 22.43 -8.26
C SER A 679 -16.05 23.03 -7.02
N ARG A 680 -14.72 23.18 -7.08
CA ARG A 680 -13.94 23.91 -6.07
C ARG A 680 -14.20 25.43 -6.08
N GLY A 681 -15.26 25.87 -5.42
CA GLY A 681 -15.54 27.30 -5.18
C GLY A 681 -14.68 27.88 -4.06
N VAL A 682 -13.50 28.42 -4.40
CA VAL A 682 -12.63 29.09 -3.41
C VAL A 682 -13.11 30.52 -3.16
N VAL A 683 -13.88 30.73 -2.09
CA VAL A 683 -14.32 32.08 -1.69
C VAL A 683 -13.23 32.76 -0.87
N VAL A 684 -12.61 33.80 -1.44
CA VAL A 684 -11.62 34.66 -0.74
C VAL A 684 -12.20 36.06 -0.56
N ALA A 685 -13.04 36.24 0.46
CA ALA A 685 -13.73 37.50 0.73
C ALA A 685 -13.74 37.85 2.23
N ARG A 686 -13.83 39.16 2.52
CA ARG A 686 -14.13 39.70 3.86
C ARG A 686 -15.61 39.39 4.23
N PRO A 687 -15.99 39.48 5.52
CA PRO A 687 -16.87 38.51 6.19
C PRO A 687 -18.07 38.07 5.35
N VAL A 688 -18.11 36.77 5.06
CA VAL A 688 -19.10 36.17 4.16
C VAL A 688 -20.28 35.71 4.99
N THR A 689 -21.24 36.61 5.22
CA THR A 689 -22.44 36.33 6.04
C THR A 689 -23.28 35.16 5.50
N SER A 690 -23.23 34.91 4.19
CA SER A 690 -23.78 33.71 3.56
C SER A 690 -23.20 33.47 2.17
N VAL A 691 -23.07 32.21 1.76
CA VAL A 691 -22.89 31.77 0.37
C VAL A 691 -24.09 30.94 -0.02
N SER A 692 -24.65 31.10 -1.22
CA SER A 692 -25.72 30.22 -1.73
C SER A 692 -25.30 29.50 -3.01
N ALA A 693 -25.46 28.18 -3.03
CA ALA A 693 -25.34 27.34 -4.21
C ALA A 693 -26.71 26.76 -4.56
N GLU A 694 -27.10 26.84 -5.83
CA GLU A 694 -28.28 26.14 -6.39
C GLU A 694 -27.79 24.96 -7.24
N LEU A 695 -28.48 23.82 -7.09
CA LEU A 695 -28.17 22.53 -7.68
C LEU A 695 -29.48 21.88 -8.15
N LYS A 696 -29.69 21.75 -9.46
CA LYS A 696 -30.69 20.81 -10.00
C LYS A 696 -30.06 19.42 -10.02
N VAL A 697 -30.63 18.48 -9.28
CA VAL A 697 -30.25 17.05 -9.32
C VAL A 697 -31.45 16.27 -9.81
N GLU A 698 -31.26 15.36 -10.76
CA GLU A 698 -32.27 14.40 -11.16
C GLU A 698 -31.83 13.02 -10.66
N THR A 699 -32.74 12.28 -10.05
CA THR A 699 -32.46 11.01 -9.38
C THR A 699 -33.44 9.94 -9.86
N ASP A 700 -32.93 8.75 -10.17
CA ASP A 700 -33.75 7.66 -10.71
C ASP A 700 -34.73 7.15 -9.63
N PRO A 701 -36.03 6.92 -9.95
CA PRO A 701 -36.95 6.12 -9.14
C PRO A 701 -36.41 4.78 -8.60
N LEU A 702 -35.38 4.20 -9.22
CA LEU A 702 -34.69 2.98 -8.76
C LEU A 702 -33.54 3.24 -7.77
N THR A 703 -33.05 4.48 -7.64
CA THR A 703 -32.01 4.85 -6.66
C THR A 703 -32.56 4.75 -5.23
N GLN A 704 -32.14 3.72 -4.47
CA GLN A 704 -32.67 3.49 -3.12
C GLN A 704 -32.24 4.55 -2.09
N VAL A 705 -31.05 5.16 -2.26
CA VAL A 705 -30.58 6.29 -1.44
C VAL A 705 -29.81 7.28 -2.31
N ALA A 706 -30.29 8.52 -2.38
CA ALA A 706 -29.54 9.66 -2.89
C ALA A 706 -29.31 10.67 -1.76
N GLU A 707 -28.10 11.23 -1.69
CA GLU A 707 -27.72 12.29 -0.76
C GLU A 707 -27.04 13.43 -1.53
N LEU A 708 -27.14 14.65 -0.98
CA LEU A 708 -26.35 15.82 -1.33
C LEU A 708 -25.30 16.07 -0.24
N GLY A 709 -24.04 15.66 -0.49
CA GLY A 709 -22.91 15.89 0.41
C GLY A 709 -22.30 17.28 0.26
N VAL A 710 -22.34 18.06 1.34
CA VAL A 710 -21.74 19.40 1.45
C VAL A 710 -20.49 19.33 2.30
N LEU A 711 -19.34 19.16 1.65
CA LEU A 711 -18.04 19.26 2.29
C LEU A 711 -17.71 20.74 2.59
N LEU A 712 -17.02 20.96 3.71
CA LEU A 712 -16.38 22.19 4.17
C LEU A 712 -14.93 21.84 4.50
N SER A 713 -13.96 22.62 4.05
CA SER A 713 -12.55 22.42 4.39
C SER A 713 -11.79 23.74 4.52
N GLY A 714 -10.77 23.77 5.38
CA GLY A 714 -9.86 24.92 5.51
C GLY A 714 -9.45 25.32 6.93
N SER A 715 -10.02 24.71 7.98
CA SER A 715 -9.49 24.82 9.37
C SER A 715 -10.16 23.82 10.31
N GLU A 716 -9.46 23.39 11.36
CA GLU A 716 -9.88 22.39 12.37
C GLU A 716 -11.19 22.71 13.13
N ARG A 717 -11.76 23.91 12.92
CA ARG A 717 -12.92 24.42 13.68
C ARG A 717 -14.05 24.95 12.80
N ALA A 718 -13.97 24.79 11.46
CA ALA A 718 -14.93 25.37 10.52
C ALA A 718 -16.40 25.03 10.86
N SER A 719 -16.66 23.78 11.28
CA SER A 719 -17.97 23.27 11.72
C SER A 719 -18.58 23.99 12.93
N ARG A 720 -17.76 24.67 13.75
CA ARG A 720 -18.22 25.45 14.91
C ARG A 720 -18.42 26.93 14.58
N GLU A 721 -17.84 27.37 13.48
CA GLU A 721 -17.83 28.79 13.06
C GLU A 721 -19.02 29.11 12.14
N TYR A 722 -19.56 28.12 11.43
CA TYR A 722 -20.71 28.28 10.54
C TYR A 722 -21.76 27.20 10.78
N ARG A 723 -23.04 27.56 10.61
CA ARG A 723 -24.13 26.61 10.37
C ARG A 723 -24.30 26.42 8.87
N VAL A 724 -24.64 25.21 8.46
CA VAL A 724 -25.07 24.92 7.09
C VAL A 724 -26.56 24.64 7.09
N HIS A 725 -27.26 25.29 6.17
CA HIS A 725 -28.68 25.14 5.93
C HIS A 725 -28.89 24.59 4.52
N ALA A 726 -29.90 23.76 4.33
CA ALA A 726 -30.35 23.34 3.00
C ALA A 726 -31.85 23.55 2.82
N ARG A 727 -32.24 23.83 1.59
CA ARG A 727 -33.60 23.64 1.08
C ARG A 727 -33.55 22.75 -0.15
N ILE A 728 -34.47 21.80 -0.25
CA ILE A 728 -34.65 20.93 -1.42
C ILE A 728 -36.12 21.04 -1.85
N ASN A 729 -36.37 21.34 -3.12
CA ASN A 729 -37.69 21.65 -3.67
C ASN A 729 -38.44 22.71 -2.82
N GLY A 730 -37.70 23.73 -2.38
CA GLY A 730 -38.19 24.85 -1.56
C GLY A 730 -38.36 24.56 -0.05
N ALA A 731 -38.54 23.30 0.35
CA ALA A 731 -38.67 22.89 1.75
C ALA A 731 -37.30 22.83 2.45
N SER A 732 -37.20 23.26 3.72
CA SER A 732 -35.95 23.14 4.48
C SER A 732 -35.71 21.70 4.94
N VAL A 733 -34.50 21.19 4.72
CA VAL A 733 -34.12 19.79 4.98
C VAL A 733 -32.99 19.75 6.02
N ALA A 734 -33.10 18.83 6.97
CA ALA A 734 -32.07 18.61 7.99
C ALA A 734 -30.89 17.80 7.43
N VAL A 735 -29.72 17.92 8.06
CA VAL A 735 -28.59 17.01 7.81
C VAL A 735 -29.03 15.59 8.18
N GLY A 736 -28.94 14.66 7.23
CA GLY A 736 -29.22 13.23 7.46
C GLY A 736 -28.00 12.48 8.00
N ARG A 737 -26.80 12.85 7.52
CA ARG A 737 -25.53 12.22 7.89
C ARG A 737 -24.41 13.27 7.96
N GLU A 738 -23.55 13.19 8.98
CA GLU A 738 -22.40 14.08 9.18
C GLU A 738 -21.11 13.26 9.30
N LEU A 739 -20.03 13.75 8.66
CA LEU A 739 -18.69 13.17 8.69
C LEU A 739 -17.66 14.29 8.93
N SER A 740 -16.52 14.01 9.56
CA SER A 740 -15.48 15.02 9.80
C SER A 740 -14.10 14.44 10.12
N GLY A 741 -13.05 15.23 9.87
CA GLY A 741 -11.65 14.94 10.22
C GLY A 741 -10.83 16.24 10.35
N PRO A 742 -9.49 16.20 10.48
CA PRO A 742 -8.70 17.37 10.85
C PRO A 742 -8.67 18.38 9.70
N GLY A 743 -9.43 19.46 9.88
CA GLY A 743 -9.54 20.55 8.91
C GLY A 743 -10.75 20.49 7.97
N TRP A 744 -11.63 19.47 8.11
CA TRP A 744 -12.80 19.29 7.23
C TRP A 744 -14.03 18.67 7.93
N GLN A 745 -15.21 18.95 7.38
CA GLN A 745 -16.51 18.38 7.77
C GLN A 745 -17.34 18.18 6.49
N MET A 746 -18.12 17.11 6.37
CA MET A 746 -19.10 16.93 5.30
C MET A 746 -20.49 16.67 5.88
N LEU A 747 -21.49 17.37 5.34
CA LEU A 747 -22.88 17.32 5.77
C LEU A 747 -23.74 16.82 4.61
N CYS A 748 -24.28 15.61 4.73
CA CYS A 748 -25.13 15.00 3.73
C CYS A 748 -26.61 15.28 4.01
N PHE A 749 -27.33 15.77 3.02
CA PHE A 749 -28.77 16.02 3.05
C PHE A 749 -29.48 14.98 2.16
N PRO A 750 -30.51 14.27 2.64
CA PRO A 750 -31.19 13.27 1.83
C PRO A 750 -31.95 13.92 0.65
N LEU A 751 -31.85 13.29 -0.51
CA LEU A 751 -32.61 13.64 -1.73
C LEU A 751 -33.73 12.62 -1.94
N ALA A 752 -34.88 13.07 -2.45
CA ALA A 752 -35.98 12.20 -2.86
C ALA A 752 -35.87 11.90 -4.37
N PRO A 753 -36.36 10.72 -4.84
CA PRO A 753 -36.40 10.38 -6.26
C PRO A 753 -37.09 11.44 -7.15
N GLY A 754 -36.59 11.62 -8.37
CA GLY A 754 -37.03 12.66 -9.32
C GLY A 754 -36.14 13.91 -9.34
N GLU A 755 -36.69 15.02 -9.84
CA GLU A 755 -35.97 16.31 -9.89
C GLU A 755 -35.99 17.04 -8.53
N ALA A 756 -34.82 17.51 -8.12
CA ALA A 756 -34.56 18.24 -6.88
C ALA A 756 -33.81 19.56 -7.14
N ASP A 757 -34.47 20.70 -6.91
CA ASP A 757 -33.81 22.01 -6.77
C ASP A 757 -33.31 22.18 -5.33
N ALA A 758 -32.01 21.93 -5.13
CA ALA A 758 -31.34 22.04 -3.84
C ALA A 758 -30.58 23.36 -3.72
N ARG A 759 -30.98 24.21 -2.76
CA ARG A 759 -30.25 25.41 -2.36
C ARG A 759 -29.60 25.23 -0.99
N VAL A 760 -28.27 25.21 -0.96
CA VAL A 760 -27.45 25.15 0.26
C VAL A 760 -26.95 26.56 0.61
N TRP A 761 -26.92 26.92 1.90
CA TRP A 761 -26.23 28.13 2.35
C TRP A 761 -25.56 28.03 3.72
N LEU A 762 -24.57 28.91 3.94
CA LEU A 762 -23.85 29.08 5.20
C LEU A 762 -24.40 30.25 6.01
N GLU A 763 -24.31 30.19 7.34
CA GLU A 763 -24.62 31.28 8.29
C GLU A 763 -23.52 31.31 9.38
N GLU A 764 -22.92 32.47 9.65
CA GLU A 764 -21.85 32.61 10.65
C GLU A 764 -22.40 32.54 12.09
N ASN A 765 -21.79 31.73 12.97
CA ASN A 765 -22.15 31.69 14.39
C ASN A 765 -21.64 32.95 15.10
N ALA A 766 -22.57 33.80 15.54
CA ALA A 766 -22.33 35.14 16.11
C ALA A 766 -21.41 35.22 17.35
N THR A 767 -20.89 34.10 17.85
CA THR A 767 -19.93 34.03 18.96
C THR A 767 -18.46 34.04 18.54
N VAL A 768 -18.14 33.99 17.22
CA VAL A 768 -16.75 33.92 16.72
C VAL A 768 -16.32 35.19 15.97
N ALA A 769 -16.70 36.36 16.49
CA ALA A 769 -16.58 37.67 15.83
C ALA A 769 -15.14 38.18 15.52
N GLU A 770 -14.08 37.43 15.85
CA GLU A 770 -12.69 37.83 15.60
C GLU A 770 -11.79 36.69 15.07
N ARG A 771 -11.65 36.55 13.73
CA ARG A 771 -10.35 36.27 13.08
C ARG A 771 -10.38 36.42 11.55
N ARG A 772 -9.18 36.38 10.97
CA ARG A 772 -8.87 36.69 9.56
C ARG A 772 -9.51 35.72 8.56
N THR A 773 -9.62 36.20 7.32
CA THR A 773 -10.06 35.50 6.11
C THR A 773 -9.58 34.04 6.05
N ARG A 774 -10.51 33.10 5.84
CA ARG A 774 -10.20 31.69 5.53
C ARG A 774 -10.86 31.31 4.22
N SER A 775 -10.14 30.60 3.37
CA SER A 775 -10.70 30.00 2.16
C SER A 775 -11.42 28.71 2.54
N PHE A 776 -12.74 28.68 2.39
CA PHE A 776 -13.52 27.44 2.40
C PHE A 776 -13.86 27.02 0.98
N SER A 777 -14.18 25.74 0.79
CA SER A 777 -14.75 25.19 -0.44
C SER A 777 -16.08 24.52 -0.08
N VAL A 778 -17.14 24.84 -0.81
CA VAL A 778 -18.46 24.19 -0.71
C VAL A 778 -18.58 23.22 -1.86
N TRP A 779 -19.10 22.02 -1.58
CA TRP A 779 -19.27 20.96 -2.56
C TRP A 779 -20.74 20.59 -2.66
N GLY A 780 -21.13 20.06 -3.82
CA GLY A 780 -22.37 19.33 -3.98
C GLY A 780 -22.01 17.95 -4.49
N LEU A 781 -22.16 16.94 -3.63
CA LEU A 781 -21.82 15.57 -3.94
C LEU A 781 -23.09 14.72 -4.06
N VAL A 782 -23.31 14.08 -5.20
CA VAL A 782 -24.48 13.21 -5.42
C VAL A 782 -24.03 11.76 -5.47
N SER A 783 -24.77 10.89 -4.78
CA SER A 783 -24.59 9.44 -4.76
C SER A 783 -25.76 8.74 -5.46
N GLY A 784 -25.47 7.75 -6.31
CA GLY A 784 -26.44 6.71 -6.70
C GLY A 784 -27.33 6.98 -7.92
N VAL A 785 -27.09 8.05 -8.69
CA VAL A 785 -27.84 8.34 -9.93
C VAL A 785 -27.23 7.55 -11.10
N PRO A 786 -27.95 6.60 -11.73
CA PRO A 786 -27.34 5.66 -12.68
C PRO A 786 -27.10 6.18 -14.09
N ASP A 787 -27.67 7.34 -14.48
CA ASP A 787 -27.67 7.81 -15.86
C ASP A 787 -27.50 9.33 -16.02
N PHE A 788 -27.19 9.76 -17.26
CA PHE A 788 -26.61 11.08 -17.57
C PHE A 788 -27.59 12.27 -17.46
N VAL A 789 -27.71 12.84 -16.26
CA VAL A 789 -28.16 14.23 -16.07
C VAL A 789 -27.02 15.07 -15.51
N THR A 790 -26.75 16.23 -16.11
CA THR A 790 -25.66 17.13 -15.66
C THR A 790 -26.22 18.19 -14.69
N PRO A 791 -26.05 18.04 -13.36
CA PRO A 791 -26.44 19.06 -12.40
C PRO A 791 -25.72 20.38 -12.69
N SER A 792 -26.52 21.43 -12.92
CA SER A 792 -25.99 22.77 -13.15
C SER A 792 -25.77 23.48 -11.81
N LEU A 793 -24.53 23.44 -11.31
CA LEU A 793 -24.11 24.17 -10.12
C LEU A 793 -24.05 25.68 -10.40
N ALA A 794 -24.99 26.44 -9.82
CA ALA A 794 -25.00 27.89 -9.87
C ALA A 794 -24.63 28.48 -8.49
N ILE A 795 -23.36 28.87 -8.32
CA ILE A 795 -22.92 29.60 -7.12
C ILE A 795 -23.23 31.09 -7.29
N LYS A 796 -24.14 31.60 -6.47
CA LYS A 796 -24.42 33.03 -6.33
C LYS A 796 -23.63 33.56 -5.13
N THR A 797 -22.46 34.14 -5.39
CA THR A 797 -21.81 35.01 -4.40
C THR A 797 -22.38 36.43 -4.51
N LEU A 798 -22.27 37.21 -3.44
CA LEU A 798 -22.77 38.60 -3.39
C LEU A 798 -21.94 39.62 -4.22
N ALA A 799 -21.00 39.15 -5.06
CA ALA A 799 -20.12 40.01 -5.85
C ALA A 799 -19.79 39.49 -7.26
N ASP A 800 -19.66 38.17 -7.46
CA ASP A 800 -19.16 37.59 -8.72
C ASP A 800 -19.85 36.24 -9.01
N ALA A 801 -20.53 36.14 -10.16
CA ALA A 801 -21.28 34.95 -10.57
C ALA A 801 -20.47 34.13 -11.59
N ARG A 802 -19.55 33.29 -11.10
CA ARG A 802 -18.79 32.36 -11.93
C ARG A 802 -19.47 30.99 -11.97
N ARG A 803 -19.83 30.52 -13.17
CA ARG A 803 -19.99 29.07 -13.39
C ARG A 803 -18.65 28.41 -13.10
N LEU A 804 -18.68 27.33 -12.34
CA LEU A 804 -17.49 26.53 -12.02
C LEU A 804 -17.62 25.15 -12.69
N PRO A 805 -16.50 24.47 -13.02
CA PRO A 805 -16.55 23.19 -13.72
C PRO A 805 -17.01 22.06 -12.78
N VAL A 806 -18.09 21.37 -13.12
CA VAL A 806 -18.53 20.16 -12.40
C VAL A 806 -17.55 19.03 -12.72
N ILE A 807 -17.03 18.35 -11.70
CA ILE A 807 -16.14 17.20 -11.87
C ILE A 807 -17.02 15.94 -11.83
N HIS A 808 -17.21 15.33 -12.98
CA HIS A 808 -17.82 14.02 -13.07
C HIS A 808 -16.77 12.98 -12.66
N TYR A 809 -17.08 12.13 -11.68
CA TYR A 809 -16.41 10.83 -11.55
C TYR A 809 -17.31 9.76 -12.19
N PRO A 810 -17.10 9.45 -13.47
CA PRO A 810 -17.71 8.27 -14.07
C PRO A 810 -17.09 7.01 -13.47
N GLY A 811 -17.94 6.09 -13.00
CA GLY A 811 -17.54 4.72 -12.68
C GLY A 811 -17.24 3.94 -13.97
N HIS A 812 -16.13 4.26 -14.63
CA HIS A 812 -15.82 3.75 -15.97
C HIS A 812 -15.39 2.26 -15.95
N ARG A 813 -16.38 1.37 -16.09
CA ARG A 813 -16.18 0.01 -16.64
C ARG A 813 -16.79 -0.18 -18.04
N ASN A 814 -16.84 0.88 -18.83
CA ASN A 814 -17.08 0.79 -20.27
C ASN A 814 -16.32 1.92 -20.98
N VAL A 815 -15.11 1.62 -21.48
CA VAL A 815 -14.34 2.54 -22.33
C VAL A 815 -14.42 2.04 -23.78
N THR A 816 -15.55 2.32 -24.43
CA THR A 816 -15.46 2.74 -25.83
C THR A 816 -15.04 4.21 -25.81
N PRO A 817 -13.93 4.62 -26.45
CA PRO A 817 -13.41 5.98 -26.31
C PRO A 817 -14.29 6.98 -27.07
N ILE A 818 -15.29 7.56 -26.40
CA ILE A 818 -16.03 8.73 -26.88
C ILE A 818 -15.25 10.01 -26.49
N VAL A 819 -13.99 10.10 -26.94
CA VAL A 819 -13.27 11.37 -27.07
C VAL A 819 -12.73 11.48 -28.48
N ALA A 820 -13.37 12.39 -29.20
CA ALA A 820 -13.11 12.86 -30.55
C ALA A 820 -11.64 12.90 -31.02
N GLU A 821 -11.45 12.79 -32.33
CA GLU A 821 -10.30 13.38 -33.03
C GLU A 821 -10.26 14.90 -32.84
N THR A 822 -9.66 15.36 -31.74
CA THR A 822 -9.07 16.70 -31.62
C THR A 822 -10.00 17.87 -31.98
N ALA A 823 -11.09 18.01 -31.22
CA ALA A 823 -11.50 19.36 -30.83
C ALA A 823 -10.37 19.93 -29.94
N LEU A 824 -9.45 20.70 -30.54
CA LEU A 824 -8.40 21.37 -29.79
C LEU A 824 -9.06 22.26 -28.71
N PRO A 825 -8.69 22.14 -27.42
CA PRO A 825 -9.18 23.05 -26.40
C PRO A 825 -8.88 24.50 -26.80
N GLN A 826 -9.79 25.44 -26.54
CA GLN A 826 -9.58 26.84 -26.96
C GLN A 826 -8.33 27.48 -26.32
N SER A 827 -7.85 26.93 -25.21
CA SER A 827 -6.44 26.97 -24.81
C SER A 827 -5.63 25.92 -25.61
N VAL A 828 -4.88 26.26 -26.66
CA VAL A 828 -4.25 27.55 -26.96
C VAL A 828 -4.26 27.84 -28.47
N TYR A 829 -5.39 28.32 -29.02
CA TYR A 829 -5.32 28.95 -30.35
C TYR A 829 -4.58 30.29 -30.24
N ARG A 830 -3.46 30.42 -30.96
CA ARG A 830 -2.74 31.69 -31.14
C ARG A 830 -2.46 31.94 -32.61
N ALA A 831 -2.96 33.06 -33.11
CA ALA A 831 -2.55 33.61 -34.40
C ALA A 831 -1.02 33.73 -34.42
N SER A 832 -0.39 33.05 -35.37
CA SER A 832 1.05 32.84 -35.39
C SER A 832 1.69 33.71 -36.47
N GLU A 833 2.78 34.40 -36.14
CA GLU A 833 3.60 35.07 -37.14
C GLU A 833 4.54 34.03 -37.79
N LEU A 834 4.44 33.90 -39.12
CA LEU A 834 5.24 32.98 -39.92
C LEU A 834 6.49 33.68 -40.46
N GLU A 835 7.60 32.95 -40.56
CA GLU A 835 8.88 33.47 -41.05
C GLU A 835 8.92 33.72 -42.57
N GLY A 836 7.84 33.40 -43.28
CA GLY A 836 7.63 33.68 -44.70
C GLY A 836 6.70 32.66 -45.37
N GLU A 837 6.27 32.93 -46.61
CA GLU A 837 5.38 32.03 -47.37
C GLU A 837 5.97 30.63 -47.61
N ALA A 838 7.29 30.48 -47.54
CA ALA A 838 7.97 29.19 -47.66
C ALA A 838 7.56 28.18 -46.57
N VAL A 839 7.01 28.64 -45.44
CA VAL A 839 6.43 27.78 -44.40
C VAL A 839 5.09 27.18 -44.86
N LEU A 840 4.24 27.97 -45.51
CA LEU A 840 2.93 27.53 -46.01
C LEU A 840 3.09 26.43 -47.06
N ARG A 841 4.02 26.62 -48.01
CA ARG A 841 4.35 25.62 -49.06
C ARG A 841 5.04 24.35 -48.54
N ARG A 842 5.26 24.24 -47.23
CA ARG A 842 5.83 23.08 -46.54
C ARG A 842 4.88 22.49 -45.49
N ALA A 843 3.63 22.96 -45.43
CA ALA A 843 2.62 22.43 -44.53
C ALA A 843 2.40 20.93 -44.79
N ARG A 844 2.50 20.10 -43.75
CA ARG A 844 2.29 18.64 -43.85
C ARG A 844 0.80 18.28 -43.81
N ALA A 845 0.02 19.09 -43.13
CA ALA A 845 -1.44 19.02 -43.04
C ALA A 845 -1.98 20.43 -42.79
N ALA A 846 -3.27 20.63 -43.09
CA ALA A 846 -3.99 21.84 -42.73
C ALA A 846 -5.39 21.51 -42.24
N ARG A 847 -5.93 22.36 -41.36
CA ARG A 847 -7.24 22.20 -40.72
C ARG A 847 -7.94 23.55 -40.60
N ILE A 848 -9.21 23.61 -40.99
CA ILE A 848 -10.09 24.74 -40.69
C ILE A 848 -10.73 24.48 -39.33
N LEU A 849 -10.59 25.42 -38.41
CA LEU A 849 -11.27 25.45 -37.11
C LEU A 849 -12.41 26.46 -37.18
N MET A 850 -13.58 26.13 -36.62
CA MET A 850 -14.68 27.07 -36.42
C MET A 850 -15.60 26.61 -35.28
N GLN A 851 -16.58 27.44 -34.91
CA GLN A 851 -17.75 26.97 -34.16
C GLN A 851 -18.99 26.95 -35.06
N VAL A 852 -19.87 25.96 -34.84
CA VAL A 852 -21.19 25.78 -35.47
C VAL A 852 -22.30 25.79 -34.41
N PHE A 853 -23.52 26.11 -34.83
CA PHE A 853 -24.77 26.02 -34.07
C PHE A 853 -25.90 25.82 -35.09
N GLY A 854 -26.83 24.89 -34.85
CA GLY A 854 -27.94 24.62 -35.77
C GLY A 854 -27.53 23.88 -37.05
N SER A 855 -26.33 23.26 -37.08
CA SER A 855 -25.83 22.54 -38.25
C SER A 855 -26.44 21.13 -38.28
N ASP A 856 -27.50 20.91 -39.06
CA ASP A 856 -28.24 19.66 -39.01
C ASP A 856 -27.61 18.50 -39.81
N ALA A 857 -28.02 17.27 -39.47
CA ALA A 857 -27.55 16.03 -40.12
C ALA A 857 -28.54 15.51 -41.18
N GLY A 858 -28.36 14.27 -41.63
CA GLY A 858 -29.31 13.57 -42.50
C GLY A 858 -29.55 14.29 -43.84
N SER A 859 -30.82 14.58 -44.15
CA SER A 859 -31.22 15.27 -45.38
C SER A 859 -30.73 16.72 -45.47
N LEU A 860 -30.30 17.33 -44.36
CA LEU A 860 -29.78 18.70 -44.31
C LEU A 860 -28.24 18.76 -44.34
N ALA A 861 -27.55 17.62 -44.45
CA ALA A 861 -26.09 17.54 -44.36
C ALA A 861 -25.32 18.16 -45.55
N ASP A 862 -25.97 18.46 -46.69
CA ASP A 862 -25.31 19.08 -47.85
C ASP A 862 -25.14 20.60 -47.67
N LYS A 863 -24.22 20.95 -46.77
CA LYS A 863 -23.66 22.29 -46.57
C LYS A 863 -22.19 22.23 -46.94
N ARG A 864 -21.71 22.96 -47.95
CA ARG A 864 -20.38 22.75 -48.54
C ARG A 864 -19.41 23.84 -48.11
N VAL A 865 -18.27 23.46 -47.52
CA VAL A 865 -17.18 24.38 -47.17
C VAL A 865 -16.15 24.37 -48.29
N LEU A 866 -15.92 25.54 -48.89
CA LEU A 866 -14.92 25.77 -49.93
C LEU A 866 -13.77 26.63 -49.38
N LEU A 867 -12.54 26.29 -49.74
CA LEU A 867 -11.33 27.06 -49.48
C LEU A 867 -10.67 27.44 -50.80
N ASN A 868 -10.40 28.72 -51.02
CA ASN A 868 -9.82 29.27 -52.24
C ASN A 868 -10.56 28.82 -53.52
N GLY A 869 -11.89 28.64 -53.42
CA GLY A 869 -12.76 28.19 -54.51
C GLY A 869 -12.82 26.69 -54.76
N LYS A 870 -12.12 25.86 -53.97
CA LYS A 870 -12.13 24.40 -54.05
C LYS A 870 -12.85 23.77 -52.85
N LEU A 871 -13.60 22.70 -53.07
CA LEU A 871 -14.36 22.00 -52.02
C LEU A 871 -13.41 21.31 -51.02
N VAL A 872 -13.57 21.61 -49.73
CA VAL A 872 -12.86 20.93 -48.63
C VAL A 872 -13.68 19.75 -48.11
N GLY A 873 -14.99 19.92 -47.94
CA GLY A 873 -15.89 18.92 -47.41
C GLY A 873 -17.23 19.51 -46.98
N PRO A 874 -18.15 18.70 -46.42
CA PRO A 874 -19.38 19.21 -45.82
C PRO A 874 -19.09 19.96 -44.51
N LEU A 875 -19.93 20.92 -44.13
CA LEU A 875 -19.90 21.52 -42.79
C LEU A 875 -20.31 20.44 -41.78
N PRO A 876 -19.50 20.16 -40.73
CA PRO A 876 -19.86 19.14 -39.75
C PRO A 876 -21.19 19.47 -39.05
N PRO A 877 -22.07 18.48 -38.85
CA PRO A 877 -23.28 18.69 -38.07
C PRO A 877 -22.93 18.92 -36.59
N ASN A 878 -23.81 19.61 -35.89
CA ASN A 878 -23.83 19.65 -34.43
C ASN A 878 -24.18 18.24 -33.90
N GLN A 879 -23.62 17.87 -32.76
CA GLN A 879 -24.15 16.79 -31.92
C GLN A 879 -25.28 17.34 -31.04
N GLU A 880 -26.08 16.50 -30.41
CA GLU A 880 -27.14 16.99 -29.51
C GLU A 880 -26.55 17.68 -28.26
N PRO A 881 -27.08 18.85 -27.82
CA PRO A 881 -28.19 19.60 -28.42
C PRO A 881 -27.78 20.38 -29.68
N VAL A 882 -28.50 20.21 -30.80
CA VAL A 882 -28.18 20.83 -32.11
C VAL A 882 -28.09 22.37 -32.05
N ASP A 883 -29.02 23.03 -31.35
CA ASP A 883 -29.02 24.49 -31.11
C ASP A 883 -28.03 24.92 -30.00
N SER A 884 -26.75 24.54 -30.16
CA SER A 884 -25.67 24.96 -29.25
C SER A 884 -24.36 25.27 -29.99
N TRP A 885 -23.54 26.17 -29.41
CA TRP A 885 -22.26 26.57 -29.99
C TRP A 885 -21.19 25.49 -29.73
N GLN A 886 -20.86 24.70 -30.75
CA GLN A 886 -19.88 23.60 -30.69
C GLN A 886 -18.67 23.89 -31.58
N SER A 887 -17.47 23.57 -31.10
CA SER A 887 -16.23 23.71 -31.88
C SER A 887 -16.05 22.51 -32.81
N VAL A 888 -15.87 22.76 -34.11
CA VAL A 888 -15.66 21.73 -35.13
C VAL A 888 -14.42 22.00 -35.96
N THR A 889 -13.84 20.93 -36.49
CA THR A 889 -12.60 20.96 -37.27
C THR A 889 -12.79 20.23 -38.59
N LEU A 890 -12.36 20.85 -39.69
CA LEU A 890 -12.33 20.26 -41.02
C LEU A 890 -10.88 20.08 -41.48
N SER A 891 -10.46 18.83 -41.70
CA SER A 891 -9.19 18.54 -42.35
C SER A 891 -9.23 18.99 -43.81
N VAL A 892 -8.22 19.74 -44.24
CA VAL A 892 -8.07 20.17 -45.63
C VAL A 892 -7.41 19.02 -46.42
N PRO A 893 -8.01 18.55 -47.53
CA PRO A 893 -7.41 17.52 -48.39
C PRO A 893 -5.98 17.85 -48.82
N ALA A 894 -5.13 16.83 -48.95
CA ALA A 894 -3.69 16.98 -49.18
C ALA A 894 -3.37 17.71 -50.50
N GLU A 895 -4.20 17.47 -51.52
CA GLU A 895 -4.18 18.11 -52.83
C GLU A 895 -4.52 19.62 -52.81
N LEU A 896 -5.08 20.14 -51.71
CA LEU A 896 -5.37 21.57 -51.52
C LEU A 896 -4.29 22.29 -50.70
N LEU A 897 -3.36 21.58 -50.05
CA LEU A 897 -2.26 22.20 -49.29
C LEU A 897 -1.39 23.15 -50.13
N PRO A 898 -1.08 22.88 -51.43
CA PRO A 898 -0.33 23.81 -52.27
C PRO A 898 -1.07 25.14 -52.57
N GLU A 899 -2.39 25.18 -52.40
CA GLU A 899 -3.23 26.36 -52.64
C GLU A 899 -3.29 27.30 -51.43
N ILE A 900 -2.69 26.94 -50.29
CA ILE A 900 -2.72 27.74 -49.06
C ILE A 900 -1.73 28.91 -49.16
N GLY A 901 -2.27 30.11 -49.37
CA GLY A 901 -1.53 31.36 -49.46
C GLY A 901 -1.47 32.12 -48.13
N ALA A 902 -0.80 33.27 -48.13
CA ALA A 902 -0.78 34.18 -46.97
C ALA A 902 -2.16 34.81 -46.68
N ARG A 903 -3.03 34.86 -47.71
CA ARG A 903 -4.45 35.21 -47.64
C ARG A 903 -5.24 34.07 -48.26
N ASN A 904 -6.29 33.60 -47.58
CA ASN A 904 -7.17 32.54 -48.06
C ASN A 904 -8.62 32.99 -47.93
N ARG A 905 -9.52 32.43 -48.75
CA ARG A 905 -10.95 32.74 -48.75
C ARG A 905 -11.74 31.49 -48.45
N LEU A 906 -12.49 31.50 -47.35
CA LEU A 906 -13.45 30.47 -47.02
C LEU A 906 -14.86 30.91 -47.44
N VAL A 907 -15.63 29.99 -48.00
CA VAL A 907 -17.04 30.18 -48.35
C VAL A 907 -17.82 28.95 -47.88
N ILE A 908 -19.03 29.15 -47.35
CA ILE A 908 -19.96 28.06 -47.04
C ILE A 908 -21.18 28.20 -47.95
N GLU A 909 -21.47 27.16 -48.73
CA GLU A 909 -22.69 27.04 -49.54
C GLU A 909 -23.70 26.15 -48.81
N ASN A 910 -24.98 26.45 -48.94
CA ASN A 910 -26.09 25.77 -48.26
C ASN A 910 -27.19 25.36 -49.26
N PRO A 911 -26.89 24.44 -50.20
CA PRO A 911 -27.90 23.91 -51.12
C PRO A 911 -29.00 23.09 -50.41
N ALA A 912 -28.73 22.58 -49.20
CA ALA A 912 -29.73 21.89 -48.37
C ALA A 912 -30.80 22.82 -47.76
N GLY A 913 -30.56 24.13 -47.66
CA GLY A 913 -31.48 25.10 -47.06
C GLY A 913 -31.49 25.11 -45.52
N ASP A 914 -30.45 24.59 -44.89
CA ASP A 914 -30.35 24.39 -43.43
C ASP A 914 -30.20 25.70 -42.63
N TYR A 915 -30.66 25.73 -41.38
CA TYR A 915 -30.73 26.91 -40.51
C TYR A 915 -29.61 26.87 -39.44
N PHE A 916 -28.40 27.27 -39.84
CA PHE A 916 -27.20 27.22 -39.01
C PHE A 916 -26.50 28.58 -38.91
N LYS A 917 -25.53 28.68 -37.98
CA LYS A 917 -24.59 29.80 -37.88
C LYS A 917 -23.18 29.36 -37.52
N VAL A 918 -22.20 30.14 -37.97
CA VAL A 918 -20.77 29.89 -37.75
C VAL A 918 -20.04 31.11 -37.19
N LYS A 919 -18.97 30.89 -36.40
CA LYS A 919 -18.07 31.95 -35.88
C LYS A 919 -16.67 31.42 -35.52
N ASP A 920 -15.80 32.31 -35.07
CA ASP A 920 -14.43 32.01 -34.59
C ASP A 920 -13.63 31.15 -35.59
N ILE A 921 -13.71 31.53 -36.87
CA ILE A 921 -13.21 30.75 -38.00
C ILE A 921 -11.71 31.03 -38.21
N ALA A 922 -10.93 29.97 -38.38
CA ALA A 922 -9.49 30.04 -38.58
C ALA A 922 -8.98 28.91 -39.49
N LEU A 923 -7.93 29.18 -40.27
CA LEU A 923 -7.10 28.16 -40.91
C LEU A 923 -5.83 27.90 -40.10
N MET A 924 -5.47 26.63 -39.92
CA MET A 924 -4.28 26.15 -39.20
C MET A 924 -3.46 25.21 -40.08
N ILE A 925 -2.13 25.24 -39.95
CA ILE A 925 -1.21 24.32 -40.64
C ILE A 925 -0.26 23.61 -39.67
N ASP A 926 0.14 22.38 -40.00
CA ASP A 926 1.30 21.72 -39.38
C ASP A 926 2.59 22.12 -40.11
N ALA A 927 3.47 22.84 -39.40
CA ALA A 927 4.79 23.25 -39.88
C ALA A 927 5.92 22.28 -39.49
N GLY A 928 5.61 21.18 -38.80
CA GLY A 928 6.50 20.04 -38.60
C GLY A 928 7.44 20.09 -37.39
N VAL A 929 7.25 21.03 -36.45
CA VAL A 929 7.94 21.12 -35.16
C VAL A 929 6.96 21.56 -34.05
N ASP A 930 6.39 20.58 -33.35
CA ASP A 930 5.65 20.63 -32.07
C ASP A 930 4.63 21.76 -31.84
N SER A 931 4.12 22.40 -32.90
CA SER A 931 3.03 23.36 -32.79
C SER A 931 2.38 23.68 -34.14
N TRP A 932 1.06 23.52 -34.20
CA TRP A 932 0.24 24.04 -35.28
C TRP A 932 0.35 25.58 -35.33
N ARG A 933 0.35 26.15 -36.55
CA ARG A 933 0.37 27.60 -36.77
C ARG A 933 -0.99 28.06 -37.28
N GLY A 934 -1.62 29.00 -36.58
CA GLY A 934 -2.90 29.59 -36.94
C GLY A 934 -2.77 30.91 -37.72
N SER A 935 -3.74 31.17 -38.58
CA SER A 935 -4.06 32.47 -39.20
C SER A 935 -4.50 33.52 -38.16
N GLU A 936 -5.05 34.66 -38.58
CA GLU A 936 -5.97 35.43 -37.74
C GLU A 936 -7.34 34.73 -37.68
N MET A 937 -8.01 34.84 -36.53
CA MET A 937 -9.33 34.22 -36.29
C MET A 937 -10.45 35.22 -36.56
N VAL A 938 -11.32 34.91 -37.51
CA VAL A 938 -12.50 35.71 -37.85
C VAL A 938 -13.60 35.41 -36.83
N ARG A 939 -13.75 36.31 -35.86
CA ARG A 939 -14.76 36.21 -34.78
C ARG A 939 -16.18 36.62 -35.18
N THR A 940 -16.37 37.10 -36.41
CA THR A 940 -17.67 37.49 -36.95
C THR A 940 -18.60 36.27 -36.99
N VAL A 941 -19.83 36.44 -36.51
CA VAL A 941 -20.88 35.43 -36.65
C VAL A 941 -21.54 35.57 -38.02
N TYR A 942 -21.81 34.46 -38.69
CA TYR A 942 -22.56 34.39 -39.95
C TYR A 942 -23.73 33.40 -39.81
N SER A 943 -24.96 33.78 -40.20
CA SER A 943 -26.17 32.93 -40.13
C SER A 943 -26.77 32.67 -41.51
N SER A 944 -27.26 31.46 -41.79
CA SER A 944 -27.74 31.02 -43.10
C SER A 944 -29.21 31.39 -43.44
N ALA A 945 -29.92 32.03 -42.51
CA ALA A 945 -31.32 32.41 -42.64
C ALA A 945 -31.63 33.74 -41.91
N GLU A 946 -32.59 34.51 -42.43
CA GLU A 946 -33.01 35.81 -41.87
C GLU A 946 -34.19 35.68 -40.90
N ASP A 947 -35.06 34.70 -41.12
CA ASP A 947 -36.29 34.40 -40.38
C ASP A 947 -36.07 33.51 -39.15
N TRP A 948 -34.89 32.91 -39.00
CA TRP A 948 -34.56 31.99 -37.90
C TRP A 948 -34.45 32.69 -36.53
N PRO A 949 -35.12 32.21 -35.46
CA PRO A 949 -35.07 32.83 -34.13
C PRO A 949 -33.67 32.92 -33.49
N HIS A 950 -32.73 32.06 -33.88
CA HIS A 950 -31.37 32.04 -33.35
C HIS A 950 -30.35 32.83 -34.19
N ARG A 951 -30.79 33.62 -35.18
CA ARG A 951 -29.91 34.44 -36.04
C ARG A 951 -29.00 35.38 -35.24
N GLU A 952 -27.73 35.44 -35.62
CA GLU A 952 -26.70 36.30 -34.99
C GLU A 952 -25.72 36.82 -36.06
N GLY A 953 -25.38 38.11 -36.01
CA GLY A 953 -24.36 38.69 -36.88
C GLY A 953 -24.77 38.84 -38.35
N THR A 954 -23.91 38.39 -39.26
CA THR A 954 -24.05 38.61 -40.71
C THR A 954 -24.92 37.54 -41.35
N VAL A 955 -26.16 37.88 -41.68
CA VAL A 955 -27.06 36.96 -42.40
C VAL A 955 -26.61 36.78 -43.85
N PHE A 956 -26.74 35.56 -44.37
CA PHE A 956 -26.59 35.20 -45.77
C PHE A 956 -27.68 34.19 -46.17
N SER A 957 -27.94 34.02 -47.46
CA SER A 957 -28.89 33.03 -47.98
C SER A 957 -28.23 32.21 -49.08
N GLY A 958 -28.28 30.88 -48.98
CA GLY A 958 -27.70 29.93 -49.93
C GLY A 958 -26.16 29.89 -50.02
N ARG A 959 -25.46 31.01 -49.81
CA ARG A 959 -23.98 31.11 -49.86
C ARG A 959 -23.46 32.25 -48.99
N SER A 960 -22.43 31.99 -48.19
CA SER A 960 -21.80 32.98 -47.32
C SER A 960 -21.05 34.06 -48.10
N PRO A 961 -20.76 35.23 -47.48
CA PRO A 961 -19.69 36.11 -47.92
C PRO A 961 -18.35 35.37 -48.00
N GLU A 962 -17.36 35.93 -48.70
CA GLU A 962 -15.98 35.46 -48.65
C GLU A 962 -15.35 35.82 -47.29
N ILE A 963 -14.95 34.81 -46.53
CA ILE A 963 -14.36 34.95 -45.19
C ILE A 963 -12.85 34.88 -45.33
N GLU A 964 -12.15 36.01 -45.13
CA GLU A 964 -10.70 36.08 -45.36
C GLU A 964 -9.89 35.55 -44.15
N LEU A 965 -9.12 34.49 -44.37
CA LEU A 965 -8.27 33.83 -43.38
C LEU A 965 -6.81 34.14 -43.70
N VAL A 966 -6.23 35.09 -42.97
CA VAL A 966 -4.91 35.70 -43.25
C VAL A 966 -3.85 35.17 -42.28
N PHE A 967 -2.71 34.69 -42.78
CA PHE A 967 -1.54 34.41 -41.94
C PHE A 967 -0.68 35.67 -41.80
N ARG A 968 -0.26 35.99 -40.57
CA ARG A 968 0.72 37.06 -40.35
C ARG A 968 2.08 36.59 -40.86
N LEU A 969 2.68 37.34 -41.79
CA LEU A 969 4.05 37.12 -42.24
C LEU A 969 4.98 38.14 -41.56
N ARG A 970 6.07 37.65 -40.98
CA ARG A 970 7.13 38.47 -40.41
C ARG A 970 7.77 39.30 -41.52
N ARG A 971 7.69 40.63 -41.42
CA ARG A 971 8.37 41.51 -42.39
C ARG A 971 9.88 41.34 -42.24
N GLY A 972 10.53 40.86 -43.30
CA GLY A 972 11.98 40.84 -43.41
C GLY A 972 12.57 42.26 -43.36
N ARG A 973 13.85 42.34 -42.99
CA ARG A 973 14.73 43.47 -43.32
C ARG A 973 15.41 43.20 -44.65
#